data_AF-A0A9D5KG96-F1
#
_entry.id   AF-A0A9D5KG96-F1
#
_cell.length_a   1.000
_cell.length_b   1.000
_cell.length_c   1.000
_cell.angle_alpha   90.00
_cell.angle_beta   90.00
_cell.angle_gamma   90.00
#
_symmetry.space_group_name_H-M   'P 1'
#
loop_
_entity.id
_entity.type
_entity.pdbx_description
1 polymer ?
#
loop_
_entity_poly.entity_id
_entity_poly.type
_entity_poly.pdbx_seq_one_letter_code
_entity_poly.pdbx_strand_id
1 'polypeptide(L)'
;MRLNLSILLTAFATVSTLLAAEVVINPGDDWGAAISNNPAGTVFIIKAGIHPDPEISDAKNGMQFIGEDGAIAQGDTSGMYFATGYGPNGKIEDVVIKNIEIRGYGLDRDGNVGYCDGGPLSVHDSKNWLLEELEVHHCGGTGITTGEGTIVRNCWVHHNFQQGFGGKFSGATVEGCENGYNNVVIDGVDSNYCAWEHSAGGSKWAICSTLVVKNCWTHHNYGPGWWTDISNEDITYTGCLVEENVSMGIFHEISGNATINCNISRNNGIGPNSGSNFQLHVVSSGPTELWGNIMDVHASGGAGYQVTENGREYLAQDVDFHHNIIVYRHTTGPAVGMGCQIGGGCDAVYNDNAQNIDFHDNTYYVPDASAELWQWDVGDCVDFTTFKTYHSFGRGSEVIETGDFPDIEDLDCPTGCEDVLAPEIILRNRRMHFEIGQGGSASPQVVSVGNMTMGTLADVETDISYVNGSGWLNVARSGSGNTQKLTNTIDVSGVSAGDYSAKVRVSASNADYVPWYWVHMKVTGESPALTSFDIVPSNAVCSPEQSIKFIATALDQWDNPLADQPSDISWSVTGDGSVSNGTYTAGTEIGAHTLTVSSGGVSTEQPVRVLKADPLDMSENIKDFLVLCAPGGSPKLNVSNYAGSSTHVMDDEHLLTPAPGDKVTVGGTDYTWTIMHDDDGQWHDDAGGGEWIAYFAITVLSTKDQWVRYNVRHAGGMRIYSNGLKVYGYNSWDNRRAVASDPALLERGANQVIFKLASNTYPRFSAHIDDAQSGGLLTDLYYTLDDAAGGDLTISGPMLSRAMRPLGISVRRSAGRYVLDVAGVEGSHEVRVLSLNGRTVFVRRGMGEAAYMIPRSKMASSVYVVSVRAGEKVLRKRFIGY
;
A
#
# COMPACT_ATOMS: atom_id res chain seq x y z
N MET A 1 -73.13 -54.69 -18.46
CA MET A 1 -72.85 -53.87 -17.26
C MET A 1 -71.60 -53.06 -17.58
N ARG A 2 -71.67 -51.73 -17.47
CA ARG A 2 -70.64 -50.77 -17.91
C ARG A 2 -69.35 -50.89 -17.07
N LEU A 3 -68.17 -50.70 -17.66
CA LEU A 3 -67.26 -49.59 -17.32
C LEU A 3 -66.08 -49.45 -18.32
N ASN A 4 -65.85 -48.18 -18.67
CA ASN A 4 -64.79 -47.52 -19.46
C ASN A 4 -63.41 -47.53 -18.74
N LEU A 5 -62.26 -47.12 -19.31
CA LEU A 5 -61.70 -46.83 -20.65
C LEU A 5 -60.35 -46.10 -20.37
N SER A 6 -59.34 -46.29 -21.24
CA SER A 6 -58.16 -45.41 -21.49
C SER A 6 -56.96 -45.57 -20.53
N ILE A 7 -55.66 -45.60 -20.88
CA ILE A 7 -54.88 -45.20 -22.06
C ILE A 7 -53.61 -46.09 -22.15
N LEU A 8 -53.28 -46.65 -23.33
CA LEU A 8 -51.98 -47.23 -23.65
C LEU A 8 -51.64 -46.94 -25.13
N LEU A 9 -51.04 -45.78 -25.39
CA LEU A 9 -50.42 -45.29 -26.64
C LEU A 9 -49.52 -44.15 -26.10
N THR A 10 -48.20 -44.08 -26.21
CA THR A 10 -47.25 -44.36 -27.28
C THR A 10 -45.84 -44.25 -26.66
N ALA A 11 -44.99 -45.25 -26.84
CA ALA A 11 -43.58 -45.19 -26.44
C ALA A 11 -42.70 -45.36 -27.68
N PHE A 12 -42.58 -44.30 -28.48
CA PHE A 12 -41.52 -44.11 -29.49
C PHE A 12 -41.52 -42.63 -29.90
N ALA A 13 -40.78 -41.82 -29.15
CA ALA A 13 -40.32 -40.50 -29.58
C ALA A 13 -38.89 -40.33 -29.04
N THR A 14 -37.93 -40.46 -29.95
CA THR A 14 -36.58 -39.88 -29.96
C THR A 14 -36.09 -39.27 -28.64
N VAL A 15 -35.08 -39.90 -28.03
CA VAL A 15 -34.10 -39.20 -27.20
C VAL A 15 -33.33 -38.26 -28.12
N SER A 16 -33.89 -37.07 -28.34
CA SER A 16 -33.09 -35.91 -28.70
C SER A 16 -32.32 -35.55 -27.44
N THR A 17 -31.01 -35.74 -27.45
CA THR A 17 -30.11 -34.95 -26.60
C THR A 17 -30.45 -33.48 -26.89
N LEU A 18 -31.26 -32.84 -26.03
CA LEU A 18 -31.45 -31.41 -26.07
C LEU A 18 -30.08 -30.83 -25.72
N LEU A 19 -29.30 -30.42 -26.73
CA LEU A 19 -28.26 -29.43 -26.51
C LEU A 19 -28.98 -28.24 -25.87
N ALA A 20 -28.51 -27.77 -24.71
CA ALA A 20 -28.97 -26.51 -24.16
C ALA A 20 -28.90 -25.47 -25.29
N ALA A 21 -30.01 -24.78 -25.56
CA ALA A 21 -30.01 -23.76 -26.60
C ALA A 21 -28.99 -22.69 -26.19
N GLU A 22 -27.98 -22.46 -27.04
CA GLU A 22 -27.07 -21.34 -26.87
C GLU A 22 -27.76 -20.07 -27.37
N VAL A 23 -27.85 -19.06 -26.51
CA VAL A 23 -28.44 -17.75 -26.81
C VAL A 23 -27.34 -16.72 -26.69
N VAL A 24 -27.09 -15.99 -27.77
CA VAL A 24 -26.13 -14.89 -27.77
C VAL A 24 -26.79 -13.64 -27.22
N ILE A 25 -26.11 -12.94 -26.31
CA ILE A 25 -26.49 -11.62 -25.81
C ILE A 25 -25.38 -10.63 -26.18
N ASN A 26 -25.71 -9.62 -26.99
CA ASN A 26 -24.82 -8.54 -27.41
C ASN A 26 -24.97 -7.33 -26.49
N PRO A 27 -23.96 -6.43 -26.42
CA PRO A 27 -24.12 -5.12 -25.80
C PRO A 27 -25.40 -4.41 -26.28
N GLY A 28 -26.25 -4.02 -25.33
CA GLY A 28 -27.53 -3.34 -25.58
C GLY A 28 -28.74 -4.28 -25.77
N ASP A 29 -28.55 -5.59 -25.80
CA ASP A 29 -29.67 -6.55 -25.74
C ASP A 29 -30.30 -6.54 -24.33
N ASP A 30 -31.61 -6.81 -24.26
CA ASP A 30 -32.35 -6.89 -23.00
C ASP A 30 -32.17 -8.28 -22.36
N TRP A 31 -31.35 -8.34 -21.31
CA TRP A 31 -31.06 -9.59 -20.58
C TRP A 31 -32.32 -10.18 -19.93
N GLY A 32 -33.19 -9.35 -19.35
CA GLY A 32 -34.44 -9.81 -18.73
C GLY A 32 -35.40 -10.43 -19.75
N ALA A 33 -35.51 -9.82 -20.94
CA ALA A 33 -36.26 -10.40 -22.06
C ALA A 33 -35.63 -11.72 -22.53
N ALA A 34 -34.30 -11.81 -22.62
CA ALA A 34 -33.61 -13.05 -23.00
C ALA A 34 -33.86 -14.17 -21.99
N ILE A 35 -33.75 -13.88 -20.69
CA ILE A 35 -33.99 -14.83 -19.60
C ILE A 35 -35.45 -15.29 -19.56
N SER A 36 -36.40 -14.35 -19.64
CA SER A 36 -37.83 -14.66 -19.58
C SER A 36 -38.30 -15.54 -20.75
N ASN A 37 -37.81 -15.27 -21.96
CA ASN A 37 -38.20 -15.97 -23.19
C ASN A 37 -37.56 -17.36 -23.37
N ASN A 38 -36.50 -17.69 -22.62
CA ASN A 38 -35.79 -18.95 -22.77
C ASN A 38 -36.04 -19.91 -21.58
N PRO A 39 -36.04 -21.23 -21.79
CA PRO A 39 -36.31 -22.21 -20.74
C PRO A 39 -35.17 -22.28 -19.70
N ALA A 40 -35.46 -22.89 -18.54
CA ALA A 40 -34.43 -23.31 -17.58
C ALA A 40 -33.35 -24.16 -18.27
N GLY A 41 -32.09 -24.07 -17.81
CA GLY A 41 -30.96 -24.77 -18.43
C GLY A 41 -30.36 -24.11 -19.68
N THR A 42 -30.85 -22.94 -20.10
CA THR A 42 -30.30 -22.20 -21.26
C THR A 42 -28.89 -21.71 -21.01
N VAL A 43 -28.04 -21.78 -22.03
CA VAL A 43 -26.68 -21.22 -22.01
C VAL A 43 -26.68 -19.89 -22.74
N PHE A 44 -26.35 -18.82 -22.04
CA PHE A 44 -26.20 -17.47 -22.60
C PHE A 44 -24.72 -17.18 -22.85
N ILE A 45 -24.39 -16.85 -24.09
CA ILE A 45 -23.06 -16.39 -24.48
C ILE A 45 -23.08 -14.86 -24.49
N ILE A 46 -22.44 -14.26 -23.48
CA ILE A 46 -22.39 -12.81 -23.31
C ILE A 46 -21.23 -12.28 -24.14
N LYS A 47 -21.53 -11.52 -25.19
CA LYS A 47 -20.51 -10.97 -26.08
C LYS A 47 -19.65 -9.93 -25.39
N ALA A 48 -18.40 -9.81 -25.84
CA ALA A 48 -17.49 -8.77 -25.42
C ALA A 48 -18.11 -7.37 -25.56
N GLY A 49 -17.77 -6.48 -24.63
CA GLY A 49 -18.27 -5.10 -24.57
C GLY A 49 -19.03 -4.80 -23.28
N ILE A 50 -19.39 -3.53 -23.14
CA ILE A 50 -20.15 -3.03 -21.99
C ILE A 50 -21.63 -3.35 -22.16
N HIS A 51 -22.17 -4.15 -21.25
CA HIS A 51 -23.59 -4.36 -21.04
C HIS A 51 -24.01 -3.42 -19.90
N PRO A 52 -24.77 -2.35 -20.18
CA PRO A 52 -25.20 -1.40 -19.16
C PRO A 52 -26.40 -1.94 -18.37
N ASP A 53 -26.29 -1.91 -17.04
CA ASP A 53 -27.27 -2.35 -16.07
C ASP A 53 -27.89 -3.75 -16.33
N PRO A 54 -27.13 -4.79 -16.74
CA PRO A 54 -27.71 -6.12 -16.86
C PRO A 54 -28.07 -6.65 -15.47
N GLU A 55 -29.18 -7.38 -15.43
CA GLU A 55 -29.67 -8.04 -14.22
C GLU A 55 -30.14 -9.46 -14.58
N ILE A 56 -29.74 -10.43 -13.75
CA ILE A 56 -30.12 -11.84 -13.88
C ILE A 56 -30.98 -12.33 -12.72
N SER A 57 -31.57 -11.45 -11.92
CA SER A 57 -32.44 -11.80 -10.79
C SER A 57 -33.61 -12.72 -11.15
N ASP A 58 -34.08 -12.68 -12.40
CA ASP A 58 -35.13 -13.58 -12.92
C ASP A 58 -34.59 -14.90 -13.50
N ALA A 59 -33.32 -15.25 -13.23
CA ALA A 59 -32.72 -16.48 -13.68
C ALA A 59 -33.53 -17.72 -13.25
N LYS A 60 -33.52 -18.73 -14.12
CA LYS A 60 -34.17 -20.02 -13.89
C LYS A 60 -33.11 -21.07 -13.62
N ASN A 61 -33.50 -22.17 -12.96
CA ASN A 61 -32.57 -23.22 -12.58
C ASN A 61 -31.72 -23.72 -13.76
N GLY A 62 -30.44 -23.99 -13.52
CA GLY A 62 -29.52 -24.52 -14.52
C GLY A 62 -29.05 -23.55 -15.60
N MET A 63 -29.49 -22.28 -15.59
CA MET A 63 -29.05 -21.29 -16.58
C MET A 63 -27.57 -20.97 -16.43
N GLN A 64 -26.91 -20.69 -17.55
CA GLN A 64 -25.48 -20.38 -17.58
C GLN A 64 -25.25 -19.05 -18.29
N PHE A 65 -24.42 -18.19 -17.74
CA PHE A 65 -24.02 -16.91 -18.31
C PHE A 65 -22.51 -16.94 -18.51
N ILE A 66 -22.08 -17.14 -19.75
CA ILE A 66 -20.68 -17.34 -20.11
C ILE A 66 -20.23 -16.14 -20.92
N GLY A 67 -19.40 -15.30 -20.30
CA GLY A 67 -18.80 -14.14 -20.96
C GLY A 67 -17.70 -14.54 -21.94
N GLU A 68 -17.72 -13.90 -23.10
CA GLU A 68 -16.50 -13.68 -23.86
C GLU A 68 -15.57 -12.74 -23.08
N ASP A 69 -14.30 -12.75 -23.44
CA ASP A 69 -13.35 -11.81 -22.87
C ASP A 69 -13.78 -10.35 -23.10
N GLY A 70 -13.64 -9.51 -22.08
CA GLY A 70 -14.12 -8.13 -22.13
C GLY A 70 -15.64 -7.99 -22.07
N ALA A 71 -16.39 -9.05 -21.74
CA ALA A 71 -17.79 -8.93 -21.34
C ALA A 71 -17.87 -8.23 -19.97
N ILE A 72 -18.42 -7.02 -19.96
CA ILE A 72 -18.50 -6.17 -18.78
C ILE A 72 -19.97 -5.94 -18.44
N ALA A 73 -20.39 -6.39 -17.26
CA ALA A 73 -21.62 -5.99 -16.61
C ALA A 73 -21.36 -4.70 -15.83
N GLN A 74 -21.86 -3.57 -16.35
CA GLN A 74 -21.66 -2.23 -15.79
C GLN A 74 -22.94 -1.79 -15.07
N GLY A 75 -22.90 -1.69 -13.75
CA GLY A 75 -23.95 -1.04 -12.97
C GLY A 75 -23.73 0.48 -12.96
N ASP A 76 -24.67 1.22 -13.54
CA ASP A 76 -24.71 2.69 -13.53
C ASP A 76 -25.96 3.21 -12.79
N THR A 77 -26.96 2.36 -12.58
CA THR A 77 -28.22 2.73 -11.93
C THR A 77 -28.21 2.44 -10.42
N SER A 78 -28.60 3.46 -9.65
CA SER A 78 -28.67 3.40 -8.20
C SER A 78 -29.51 2.25 -7.66
N GLY A 79 -28.91 1.44 -6.79
CA GLY A 79 -29.59 0.36 -6.07
C GLY A 79 -29.83 -0.92 -6.88
N MET A 80 -29.18 -1.06 -8.03
CA MET A 80 -29.24 -2.29 -8.83
C MET A 80 -28.27 -3.37 -8.33
N TYR A 81 -28.68 -4.61 -8.57
CA TYR A 81 -27.92 -5.84 -8.38
C TYR A 81 -27.65 -6.49 -9.74
N PHE A 82 -26.52 -7.17 -9.89
CA PHE A 82 -26.32 -8.01 -11.07
C PHE A 82 -27.09 -9.32 -10.92
N ALA A 83 -26.99 -9.99 -9.76
CA ALA A 83 -27.70 -11.24 -9.50
C ALA A 83 -28.23 -11.34 -8.08
N THR A 84 -29.38 -11.97 -7.94
CA THR A 84 -29.96 -12.40 -6.66
C THR A 84 -30.24 -13.90 -6.67
N GLY A 85 -30.14 -14.54 -5.51
CA GLY A 85 -30.32 -15.99 -5.39
C GLY A 85 -31.78 -16.46 -5.33
N TYR A 86 -32.75 -15.54 -5.26
CA TYR A 86 -34.13 -15.83 -4.93
C TYR A 86 -35.10 -15.32 -6.00
N GLY A 87 -35.87 -16.23 -6.59
CA GLY A 87 -36.88 -15.91 -7.59
C GLY A 87 -38.32 -16.06 -7.06
N PRO A 88 -39.34 -15.82 -7.92
CA PRO A 88 -40.75 -15.93 -7.54
C PRO A 88 -41.20 -17.30 -6.99
N ASN A 89 -40.43 -18.35 -7.27
CA ASN A 89 -40.73 -19.74 -6.90
C ASN A 89 -39.79 -20.31 -5.82
N GLY A 90 -39.00 -19.48 -5.16
CA GLY A 90 -38.02 -19.89 -4.15
C GLY A 90 -36.57 -19.71 -4.60
N LYS A 91 -35.64 -20.40 -3.93
CA LYS A 91 -34.21 -20.39 -4.27
C LYS A 91 -33.99 -20.80 -5.72
N ILE A 92 -33.12 -20.09 -6.43
CA ILE A 92 -32.69 -20.42 -7.78
C ILE A 92 -31.50 -21.39 -7.66
N GLU A 93 -31.54 -22.50 -8.40
CA GLU A 93 -30.55 -23.58 -8.26
C GLU A 93 -29.68 -23.75 -9.52
N ASP A 94 -28.45 -24.22 -9.33
CA ASP A 94 -27.55 -24.71 -10.39
C ASP A 94 -27.20 -23.67 -11.49
N VAL A 95 -27.15 -22.37 -11.17
CA VAL A 95 -26.74 -21.33 -12.12
C VAL A 95 -25.21 -21.25 -12.23
N VAL A 96 -24.72 -21.01 -13.45
CA VAL A 96 -23.30 -20.75 -13.72
C VAL A 96 -23.12 -19.31 -14.18
N ILE A 97 -22.17 -18.59 -13.57
CA ILE A 97 -21.70 -17.29 -14.07
C ILE A 97 -20.20 -17.40 -14.28
N LYS A 98 -19.74 -17.15 -15.50
CA LYS A 98 -18.35 -17.38 -15.87
C LYS A 98 -17.77 -16.26 -16.72
N ASN A 99 -16.55 -15.83 -16.41
CA ASN A 99 -15.73 -14.92 -17.22
C ASN A 99 -16.43 -13.58 -17.56
N ILE A 100 -16.98 -12.92 -16.55
CA ILE A 100 -17.63 -11.60 -16.68
C ILE A 100 -16.96 -10.64 -15.70
N GLU A 101 -16.65 -9.41 -16.16
CA GLU A 101 -16.34 -8.27 -15.28
C GLU A 101 -17.65 -7.72 -14.71
N ILE A 102 -17.74 -7.56 -13.40
CA ILE A 102 -18.93 -7.03 -12.73
C ILE A 102 -18.47 -5.83 -11.91
N ARG A 103 -18.98 -4.64 -12.26
CA ARG A 103 -18.54 -3.39 -11.62
C ARG A 103 -19.62 -2.33 -11.53
N GLY A 104 -19.45 -1.38 -10.61
CA GLY A 104 -20.30 -0.18 -10.47
C GLY A 104 -21.67 -0.39 -9.81
N TYR A 105 -22.06 -1.64 -9.54
CA TYR A 105 -23.34 -1.95 -8.88
C TYR A 105 -23.38 -1.47 -7.42
N GLY A 106 -24.57 -1.12 -6.94
CA GLY A 106 -24.79 -0.68 -5.55
C GLY A 106 -24.29 0.75 -5.24
N LEU A 107 -23.85 1.50 -6.25
CA LEU A 107 -23.52 2.93 -6.16
C LEU A 107 -24.74 3.80 -6.50
N ASP A 108 -24.88 4.97 -5.90
CA ASP A 108 -25.86 5.98 -6.30
C ASP A 108 -25.45 6.72 -7.58
N ARG A 109 -26.34 7.58 -8.10
CA ARG A 109 -26.13 8.30 -9.37
C ARG A 109 -24.90 9.24 -9.35
N ASP A 110 -24.45 9.64 -8.16
CA ASP A 110 -23.28 10.49 -7.96
C ASP A 110 -22.02 9.66 -7.63
N GLY A 111 -22.11 8.32 -7.72
CA GLY A 111 -21.04 7.38 -7.45
C GLY A 111 -20.81 7.09 -5.95
N ASN A 112 -21.71 7.50 -5.06
CA ASN A 112 -21.58 7.26 -3.63
C ASN A 112 -22.24 5.94 -3.22
N VAL A 113 -21.79 5.36 -2.12
CA VAL A 113 -22.40 4.14 -1.56
C VAL A 113 -23.75 4.50 -0.91
N GLY A 114 -24.86 4.02 -1.47
CA GLY A 114 -26.20 4.32 -0.96
C GLY A 114 -26.64 3.47 0.24
N TYR A 115 -26.17 2.21 0.32
CA TYR A 115 -26.51 1.26 1.39
C TYR A 115 -25.48 0.12 1.46
N CYS A 116 -24.89 -0.13 2.65
CA CYS A 116 -23.78 -1.08 2.80
C CYS A 116 -24.16 -2.56 2.63
N ASP A 117 -25.43 -2.95 2.59
CA ASP A 117 -25.81 -4.37 2.50
C ASP A 117 -26.08 -4.86 1.05
N GLY A 118 -25.99 -3.97 0.05
CA GLY A 118 -26.40 -4.25 -1.33
C GLY A 118 -25.24 -4.56 -2.28
N GLY A 119 -24.73 -5.79 -2.26
CA GLY A 119 -23.62 -6.24 -3.12
C GLY A 119 -24.04 -6.77 -4.49
N PRO A 120 -23.23 -6.68 -5.58
CA PRO A 120 -23.63 -7.02 -6.95
C PRO A 120 -24.14 -8.45 -7.08
N LEU A 121 -23.51 -9.38 -6.36
CA LEU A 121 -23.85 -10.79 -6.31
C LEU A 121 -24.44 -11.14 -4.94
N SER A 122 -25.74 -10.84 -4.78
CA SER A 122 -26.51 -11.11 -3.58
C SER A 122 -27.13 -12.52 -3.62
N VAL A 123 -26.28 -13.56 -3.69
CA VAL A 123 -26.70 -14.95 -3.96
C VAL A 123 -26.74 -15.83 -2.71
N HIS A 124 -26.81 -15.27 -1.51
CA HIS A 124 -26.93 -16.02 -0.25
C HIS A 124 -28.19 -16.91 -0.17
N ASP A 125 -29.28 -16.51 -0.83
CA ASP A 125 -30.50 -17.32 -0.95
C ASP A 125 -30.52 -18.23 -2.19
N SER A 126 -29.34 -18.59 -2.73
CA SER A 126 -29.21 -19.53 -3.86
C SER A 126 -28.82 -20.95 -3.42
N LYS A 127 -28.79 -21.89 -4.38
CA LYS A 127 -28.25 -23.25 -4.18
C LYS A 127 -27.41 -23.75 -5.35
N ASN A 128 -26.24 -24.32 -5.08
CA ASN A 128 -25.33 -24.96 -6.04
C ASN A 128 -24.88 -24.05 -7.21
N TRP A 129 -24.75 -22.75 -6.97
CA TRP A 129 -24.25 -21.86 -8.02
C TRP A 129 -22.75 -22.05 -8.23
N LEU A 130 -22.29 -21.94 -9.48
CA LEU A 130 -20.88 -21.87 -9.84
C LEU A 130 -20.55 -20.45 -10.29
N LEU A 131 -19.70 -19.77 -9.53
CA LEU A 131 -19.15 -18.46 -9.87
C LEU A 131 -17.67 -18.66 -10.21
N GLU A 132 -17.31 -18.47 -11.48
CA GLU A 132 -15.99 -18.85 -11.98
C GLU A 132 -15.35 -17.74 -12.81
N GLU A 133 -14.06 -17.48 -12.59
CA GLU A 133 -13.28 -16.54 -13.44
C GLU A 133 -13.90 -15.14 -13.50
N LEU A 134 -14.58 -14.70 -12.44
CA LEU A 134 -15.19 -13.38 -12.35
C LEU A 134 -14.19 -12.34 -11.88
N GLU A 135 -14.34 -11.10 -12.35
CA GLU A 135 -13.72 -9.92 -11.75
C GLU A 135 -14.83 -9.05 -11.16
N VAL A 136 -14.83 -8.85 -9.84
CA VAL A 136 -15.91 -8.16 -9.12
C VAL A 136 -15.31 -6.99 -8.34
N HIS A 137 -15.60 -5.77 -8.78
CA HIS A 137 -14.89 -4.61 -8.27
C HIS A 137 -15.68 -3.31 -8.34
N HIS A 138 -15.28 -2.32 -7.54
CA HIS A 138 -15.92 -0.99 -7.49
C HIS A 138 -17.43 -1.06 -7.28
N CYS A 139 -17.90 -2.01 -6.48
CA CYS A 139 -19.31 -2.13 -6.12
C CYS A 139 -19.54 -1.68 -4.67
N GLY A 140 -20.71 -1.09 -4.41
CA GLY A 140 -21.02 -0.39 -3.15
C GLY A 140 -21.08 -1.27 -1.89
N GLY A 141 -21.47 -2.54 -2.02
CA GLY A 141 -21.60 -3.50 -0.91
C GLY A 141 -20.60 -4.64 -0.94
N THR A 142 -20.98 -5.78 -0.34
CA THR A 142 -20.20 -7.04 -0.40
C THR A 142 -20.06 -7.53 -1.84
N GLY A 143 -18.85 -7.72 -2.36
CA GLY A 143 -18.63 -8.17 -3.74
C GLY A 143 -19.39 -9.46 -4.07
N ILE A 144 -19.16 -10.53 -3.32
CA ILE A 144 -19.86 -11.81 -3.51
C ILE A 144 -20.42 -12.31 -2.17
N THR A 145 -21.75 -12.45 -2.08
CA THR A 145 -22.36 -13.25 -1.00
C THR A 145 -22.59 -14.67 -1.47
N THR A 146 -22.08 -15.68 -0.76
CA THR A 146 -22.22 -17.09 -1.16
C THR A 146 -23.52 -17.71 -0.65
N GLY A 147 -24.09 -18.65 -1.41
CA GLY A 147 -25.28 -19.42 -1.07
C GLY A 147 -24.98 -20.88 -0.71
N GLU A 148 -26.04 -21.69 -0.57
CA GLU A 148 -25.93 -23.10 -0.19
C GLU A 148 -25.21 -23.90 -1.28
N GLY A 149 -24.10 -24.59 -0.97
CA GLY A 149 -23.36 -25.35 -1.96
C GLY A 149 -22.70 -24.52 -3.08
N THR A 150 -22.65 -23.18 -2.95
CA THR A 150 -22.02 -22.31 -3.97
C THR A 150 -20.52 -22.58 -4.05
N ILE A 151 -20.00 -22.71 -5.28
CA ILE A 151 -18.57 -22.77 -5.55
C ILE A 151 -18.16 -21.44 -6.18
N VAL A 152 -17.24 -20.74 -5.54
CA VAL A 152 -16.55 -19.57 -6.11
C VAL A 152 -15.12 -19.97 -6.40
N ARG A 153 -14.72 -19.91 -7.67
CA ARG A 153 -13.37 -20.35 -8.05
C ARG A 153 -12.68 -19.43 -9.05
N ASN A 154 -11.39 -19.21 -8.82
CA ASN A 154 -10.52 -18.41 -9.70
C ASN A 154 -11.06 -16.99 -9.96
N CYS A 155 -11.76 -16.40 -8.99
CA CYS A 155 -12.31 -15.05 -9.09
C CYS A 155 -11.36 -14.01 -8.49
N TRP A 156 -11.42 -12.79 -9.01
CA TRP A 156 -10.75 -11.61 -8.47
C TRP A 156 -11.80 -10.67 -7.88
N VAL A 157 -11.79 -10.50 -6.57
CA VAL A 157 -12.80 -9.70 -5.85
C VAL A 157 -12.09 -8.59 -5.10
N HIS A 158 -12.17 -7.38 -5.62
CA HIS A 158 -11.30 -6.29 -5.18
C HIS A 158 -11.94 -4.93 -5.26
N HIS A 159 -11.45 -3.96 -4.49
CA HIS A 159 -11.91 -2.57 -4.58
C HIS A 159 -13.43 -2.43 -4.42
N ASN A 160 -14.07 -3.32 -3.65
CA ASN A 160 -15.45 -3.15 -3.26
C ASN A 160 -15.51 -2.29 -2.00
N PHE A 161 -16.53 -1.44 -1.90
CA PHE A 161 -16.57 -0.37 -0.90
C PHE A 161 -16.87 -0.88 0.53
N GLN A 162 -17.44 -2.08 0.68
CA GLN A 162 -17.66 -2.70 1.99
C GLN A 162 -16.72 -3.90 2.20
N GLN A 163 -16.96 -5.04 1.54
CA GLN A 163 -16.12 -6.23 1.71
C GLN A 163 -16.07 -7.09 0.45
N GLY A 164 -15.07 -7.96 0.34
CA GLY A 164 -14.97 -8.86 -0.81
C GLY A 164 -16.03 -9.95 -0.77
N PHE A 165 -16.06 -10.73 0.33
CA PHE A 165 -16.95 -11.87 0.47
C PHE A 165 -17.84 -11.80 1.71
N GLY A 166 -18.98 -12.48 1.67
CA GLY A 166 -19.82 -12.68 2.85
C GLY A 166 -20.99 -13.62 2.61
N GLY A 167 -22.00 -13.56 3.49
CA GLY A 167 -23.24 -14.32 3.37
C GLY A 167 -23.54 -15.22 4.56
N LYS A 168 -24.68 -15.91 4.47
CA LYS A 168 -25.22 -16.84 5.49
C LYS A 168 -25.77 -18.09 4.79
N PHE A 169 -25.13 -19.25 4.95
CA PHE A 169 -25.40 -20.43 4.11
C PHE A 169 -24.84 -21.74 4.69
N SER A 170 -24.94 -22.84 3.93
CA SER A 170 -24.26 -24.10 4.23
C SER A 170 -23.54 -24.64 2.99
N GLY A 171 -22.28 -25.04 3.13
CA GLY A 171 -21.54 -25.85 2.14
C GLY A 171 -20.87 -25.08 0.99
N ALA A 172 -20.61 -23.78 1.13
CA ALA A 172 -19.90 -23.06 0.07
C ALA A 172 -18.40 -23.39 0.05
N THR A 173 -17.79 -23.29 -1.13
CA THR A 173 -16.35 -23.41 -1.33
C THR A 173 -15.83 -22.16 -2.04
N VAL A 174 -14.77 -21.55 -1.52
CA VAL A 174 -14.02 -20.46 -2.16
C VAL A 174 -12.60 -20.98 -2.44
N GLU A 175 -12.23 -21.11 -3.71
CA GLU A 175 -10.96 -21.73 -4.11
C GLU A 175 -10.20 -20.94 -5.20
N GLY A 176 -8.88 -20.78 -5.07
CA GLY A 176 -8.07 -20.13 -6.10
C GLY A 176 -8.38 -18.64 -6.31
N CYS A 177 -9.11 -18.02 -5.38
CA CYS A 177 -9.59 -16.64 -5.50
C CYS A 177 -8.58 -15.63 -4.94
N GLU A 178 -8.58 -14.44 -5.54
CA GLU A 178 -7.86 -13.26 -5.04
C GLU A 178 -8.85 -12.28 -4.44
N ASN A 179 -8.59 -11.84 -3.21
CA ASN A 179 -9.48 -11.01 -2.40
C ASN A 179 -8.74 -9.84 -1.76
N GLY A 180 -8.75 -8.67 -2.39
CA GLY A 180 -7.90 -7.58 -1.91
C GLY A 180 -8.37 -6.18 -2.18
N TYR A 181 -7.81 -5.22 -1.44
CA TYR A 181 -8.15 -3.80 -1.55
C TYR A 181 -9.64 -3.51 -1.33
N ASN A 182 -10.36 -4.34 -0.58
CA ASN A 182 -11.74 -4.04 -0.22
C ASN A 182 -11.80 -3.15 1.03
N ASN A 183 -12.84 -2.32 1.12
CA ASN A 183 -13.02 -1.28 2.13
C ASN A 183 -11.90 -0.22 2.18
N VAL A 184 -11.09 -0.11 1.13
CA VAL A 184 -10.09 0.96 1.02
C VAL A 184 -10.73 2.19 0.39
N VAL A 185 -10.22 3.38 0.70
CA VAL A 185 -10.65 4.61 0.01
C VAL A 185 -10.21 4.52 -1.46
N ILE A 186 -11.15 4.52 -2.39
CA ILE A 186 -10.90 4.45 -3.83
C ILE A 186 -11.12 5.83 -4.45
N ASP A 187 -10.15 6.34 -5.22
CA ASP A 187 -10.27 7.55 -6.07
C ASP A 187 -10.92 8.79 -5.44
N GLY A 188 -10.74 9.00 -4.14
CA GLY A 188 -11.31 10.15 -3.43
C GLY A 188 -12.83 10.08 -3.24
N VAL A 189 -13.47 8.97 -3.62
CA VAL A 189 -14.81 8.56 -3.19
C VAL A 189 -14.67 8.06 -1.76
N ASP A 190 -15.39 8.71 -0.86
CA ASP A 190 -15.28 8.44 0.56
C ASP A 190 -15.91 7.07 0.84
N SER A 191 -15.08 6.03 1.05
CA SER A 191 -15.54 4.77 1.66
C SER A 191 -16.08 4.99 3.08
N ASN A 192 -16.04 6.23 3.59
CA ASN A 192 -16.64 6.66 4.84
C ASN A 192 -18.06 6.13 5.06
N TYR A 193 -18.85 5.81 4.02
CA TYR A 193 -20.16 5.20 4.24
C TYR A 193 -20.15 3.76 4.77
N CYS A 194 -19.07 3.00 4.62
CA CYS A 194 -18.93 1.67 5.26
C CYS A 194 -17.65 1.56 6.12
N ALA A 195 -16.79 2.59 6.15
CA ALA A 195 -15.57 2.62 6.96
C ALA A 195 -15.80 2.60 8.48
N TRP A 196 -17.02 2.88 8.95
CA TRP A 196 -17.42 2.71 10.36
C TRP A 196 -17.67 1.25 10.74
N GLU A 197 -17.90 0.36 9.77
CA GLU A 197 -17.76 -1.06 10.00
C GLU A 197 -16.25 -1.34 10.09
N HIS A 198 -15.70 -1.16 11.30
CA HIS A 198 -14.41 -1.74 11.70
C HIS A 198 -14.31 -3.24 11.36
N SER A 199 -15.48 -3.83 11.07
CA SER A 199 -15.72 -5.20 10.69
C SER A 199 -15.73 -5.49 9.16
N ALA A 200 -15.54 -4.50 8.29
CA ALA A 200 -15.64 -4.68 6.83
C ALA A 200 -14.24 -4.69 6.17
N GLY A 201 -14.03 -5.52 5.15
CA GLY A 201 -12.70 -5.72 4.54
C GLY A 201 -12.62 -6.90 3.59
N GLY A 202 -11.78 -7.90 3.88
CA GLY A 202 -11.66 -9.06 3.01
C GLY A 202 -12.94 -9.88 2.99
N SER A 203 -13.46 -10.24 4.16
CA SER A 203 -14.70 -11.03 4.25
C SER A 203 -15.40 -10.90 5.59
N LYS A 204 -16.68 -11.29 5.62
CA LYS A 204 -17.41 -11.61 6.84
C LYS A 204 -18.55 -12.58 6.57
N TRP A 205 -18.42 -13.80 7.06
CA TRP A 205 -19.46 -14.83 7.03
C TRP A 205 -20.13 -15.01 8.38
N ALA A 206 -21.43 -15.29 8.37
CA ALA A 206 -22.19 -15.52 9.60
C ALA A 206 -23.21 -16.64 9.42
N ILE A 207 -23.43 -17.42 10.48
CA ILE A 207 -24.39 -18.53 10.47
C ILE A 207 -24.09 -19.51 9.32
N CYS A 208 -22.81 -19.75 9.07
CA CYS A 208 -22.34 -20.66 8.03
C CYS A 208 -22.09 -22.07 8.57
N SER A 209 -22.25 -23.09 7.74
CA SER A 209 -21.78 -24.45 8.06
C SER A 209 -21.00 -25.04 6.90
N THR A 210 -19.93 -25.80 7.15
CA THR A 210 -19.14 -26.50 6.11
C THR A 210 -18.55 -25.58 5.03
N LEU A 211 -18.17 -24.35 5.39
CA LEU A 211 -17.46 -23.42 4.50
C LEU A 211 -16.01 -23.87 4.34
N VAL A 212 -15.55 -23.97 3.10
CA VAL A 212 -14.14 -24.21 2.77
C VAL A 212 -13.57 -23.02 2.02
N VAL A 213 -12.54 -22.40 2.58
CA VAL A 213 -11.70 -21.41 1.89
C VAL A 213 -10.33 -22.04 1.68
N LYS A 214 -9.92 -22.24 0.43
CA LYS A 214 -8.67 -22.94 0.12
C LYS A 214 -7.89 -22.33 -1.02
N ASN A 215 -6.56 -22.34 -0.93
CA ASN A 215 -5.67 -21.87 -1.99
C ASN A 215 -6.07 -20.46 -2.47
N CYS A 216 -6.45 -19.59 -1.56
CA CYS A 216 -6.88 -18.22 -1.86
C CYS A 216 -5.83 -17.22 -1.36
N TRP A 217 -5.78 -16.06 -2.01
CA TRP A 217 -4.94 -14.94 -1.60
C TRP A 217 -5.82 -13.80 -1.10
N THR A 218 -5.70 -13.41 0.17
CA THR A 218 -6.39 -12.22 0.70
C THR A 218 -5.40 -11.19 1.20
N HIS A 219 -5.53 -9.95 0.72
CA HIS A 219 -4.51 -8.96 0.99
C HIS A 219 -4.95 -7.50 0.91
N HIS A 220 -4.25 -6.63 1.64
CA HIS A 220 -4.42 -5.18 1.56
C HIS A 220 -5.86 -4.69 1.81
N ASN A 221 -6.67 -5.48 2.52
CA ASN A 221 -8.00 -5.04 2.91
C ASN A 221 -7.92 -4.15 4.15
N TYR A 222 -8.86 -3.19 4.27
CA TYR A 222 -8.88 -2.29 5.42
C TYR A 222 -9.38 -2.97 6.72
N GLY A 223 -10.12 -4.08 6.60
CA GLY A 223 -10.54 -4.93 7.72
C GLY A 223 -9.78 -6.25 7.79
N PRO A 224 -10.36 -7.30 8.43
CA PRO A 224 -9.78 -8.63 8.44
C PRO A 224 -9.66 -9.23 7.04
N GLY A 225 -8.72 -10.14 6.83
CA GLY A 225 -8.62 -10.90 5.58
C GLY A 225 -9.77 -11.92 5.47
N TRP A 226 -9.66 -13.00 6.22
CA TRP A 226 -10.69 -14.03 6.32
C TRP A 226 -11.42 -13.95 7.65
N TRP A 227 -12.76 -13.87 7.63
CA TRP A 227 -13.53 -13.77 8.88
C TRP A 227 -14.86 -14.50 8.85
N THR A 228 -15.07 -15.28 9.90
CA THR A 228 -16.36 -15.85 10.31
C THR A 228 -16.76 -15.28 11.66
N ASP A 229 -17.94 -14.66 11.73
CA ASP A 229 -18.54 -14.05 12.91
C ASP A 229 -19.92 -14.67 13.17
N ILE A 230 -20.22 -15.05 14.41
CA ILE A 230 -21.54 -15.53 14.87
C ILE A 230 -21.96 -16.87 14.24
N SER A 231 -21.91 -17.92 15.06
CA SER A 231 -22.55 -19.23 14.81
C SER A 231 -22.11 -19.94 13.54
N ASN A 232 -20.81 -19.94 13.26
CA ASN A 232 -20.25 -20.70 12.13
C ASN A 232 -19.76 -22.09 12.59
N GLU A 233 -20.01 -23.13 11.81
CA GLU A 233 -19.68 -24.54 12.15
C GLU A 233 -18.94 -25.23 10.99
N ASP A 234 -18.08 -26.19 11.28
CA ASP A 234 -17.30 -26.96 10.31
C ASP A 234 -16.55 -26.10 9.28
N ILE A 235 -15.85 -25.05 9.74
CA ILE A 235 -15.15 -24.11 8.85
C ILE A 235 -13.73 -24.59 8.55
N THR A 236 -13.29 -24.53 7.29
CA THR A 236 -11.92 -24.84 6.89
C THR A 236 -11.25 -23.66 6.19
N TYR A 237 -10.08 -23.24 6.69
CA TYR A 237 -9.18 -22.33 6.00
C TYR A 237 -7.85 -23.04 5.73
N THR A 238 -7.49 -23.28 4.47
CA THR A 238 -6.29 -24.06 4.14
C THR A 238 -5.52 -23.58 2.92
N GLY A 239 -4.19 -23.67 2.93
CA GLY A 239 -3.35 -23.31 1.78
C GLY A 239 -3.46 -21.84 1.36
N CYS A 240 -3.95 -20.95 2.22
CA CYS A 240 -4.17 -19.56 1.87
C CYS A 240 -2.94 -18.69 2.14
N LEU A 241 -2.71 -17.70 1.29
CA LEU A 241 -1.84 -16.56 1.56
C LEU A 241 -2.68 -15.41 2.09
N VAL A 242 -2.34 -14.93 3.29
CA VAL A 242 -3.09 -13.90 4.00
C VAL A 242 -2.11 -12.80 4.38
N GLU A 243 -2.15 -11.64 3.72
CA GLU A 243 -1.09 -10.65 3.93
C GLU A 243 -1.52 -9.18 3.91
N GLU A 244 -0.85 -8.37 4.72
CA GLU A 244 -0.97 -6.90 4.68
C GLU A 244 -2.41 -6.39 4.85
N ASN A 245 -3.28 -7.19 5.47
CA ASN A 245 -4.59 -6.70 5.90
C ASN A 245 -4.38 -5.79 7.11
N VAL A 246 -5.09 -4.65 7.12
CA VAL A 246 -4.93 -3.63 8.16
C VAL A 246 -5.35 -4.18 9.54
N SER A 247 -6.30 -5.12 9.56
CA SER A 247 -6.76 -5.85 10.75
C SER A 247 -6.25 -7.30 10.79
N MET A 248 -6.92 -8.21 11.52
CA MET A 248 -6.51 -9.61 11.64
C MET A 248 -6.35 -10.32 10.29
N GLY A 249 -5.42 -11.26 10.19
CA GLY A 249 -5.29 -12.10 9.00
C GLY A 249 -6.49 -13.04 8.84
N ILE A 250 -6.57 -14.05 9.70
CA ILE A 250 -7.75 -14.94 9.82
C ILE A 250 -8.40 -14.73 11.19
N PHE A 251 -9.71 -14.53 11.19
CA PHE A 251 -10.48 -14.25 12.39
C PHE A 251 -11.68 -15.20 12.50
N HIS A 252 -11.73 -15.99 13.58
CA HIS A 252 -12.84 -16.89 13.88
C HIS A 252 -13.50 -16.46 15.19
N GLU A 253 -14.69 -15.88 15.09
CA GLU A 253 -15.37 -15.19 16.19
C GLU A 253 -16.73 -15.83 16.49
N ILE A 254 -16.96 -16.12 17.78
CA ILE A 254 -18.23 -16.54 18.38
C ILE A 254 -18.88 -17.64 17.55
N SER A 255 -18.12 -18.71 17.33
CA SER A 255 -18.44 -19.76 16.37
C SER A 255 -18.06 -21.13 16.95
N GLY A 256 -18.59 -22.20 16.37
CA GLY A 256 -18.26 -23.55 16.78
C GLY A 256 -17.01 -24.06 16.10
N ASN A 257 -17.07 -25.21 15.41
CA ASN A 257 -15.83 -25.89 15.04
C ASN A 257 -15.14 -25.37 13.77
N ALA A 258 -13.80 -25.35 13.81
CA ALA A 258 -12.99 -24.96 12.65
C ALA A 258 -11.63 -25.67 12.57
N THR A 259 -11.12 -25.83 11.34
CA THR A 259 -9.76 -26.27 11.04
C THR A 259 -9.05 -25.16 10.25
N ILE A 260 -7.93 -24.68 10.78
CA ILE A 260 -7.12 -23.62 10.17
C ILE A 260 -5.72 -24.18 9.97
N ASN A 261 -5.36 -24.60 8.76
CA ASN A 261 -4.11 -25.31 8.56
C ASN A 261 -3.35 -24.96 7.28
N CYS A 262 -2.02 -25.10 7.33
CA CYS A 262 -1.17 -24.91 6.15
C CYS A 262 -1.38 -23.55 5.46
N ASN A 263 -1.61 -22.47 6.23
CA ASN A 263 -1.74 -21.12 5.70
C ASN A 263 -0.46 -20.32 5.94
N ILE A 264 -0.16 -19.37 5.06
CA ILE A 264 0.87 -18.36 5.28
C ILE A 264 0.17 -17.04 5.63
N SER A 265 0.33 -16.57 6.86
CA SER A 265 -0.23 -15.30 7.35
C SER A 265 0.90 -14.34 7.71
N ARG A 266 1.04 -13.23 6.99
CA ARG A 266 2.15 -12.28 7.21
C ARG A 266 1.75 -10.83 7.18
N ASN A 267 2.39 -10.02 8.04
CA ASN A 267 2.23 -8.56 8.05
C ASN A 267 0.78 -8.07 8.23
N ASN A 268 -0.13 -8.92 8.71
CA ASN A 268 -1.48 -8.48 9.05
C ASN A 268 -1.48 -7.75 10.39
N GLY A 269 -2.46 -6.87 10.60
CA GLY A 269 -2.76 -6.29 11.91
C GLY A 269 -1.91 -5.10 12.33
N ILE A 270 -1.20 -4.46 11.40
CA ILE A 270 -0.34 -3.29 11.66
C ILE A 270 -1.07 -1.93 11.51
N GLY A 271 -2.40 -1.93 11.41
CA GLY A 271 -3.22 -0.74 11.17
C GLY A 271 -3.34 0.26 12.34
N PRO A 272 -3.74 1.51 12.08
CA PRO A 272 -3.82 2.59 13.08
C PRO A 272 -4.94 2.43 14.14
N ASN A 273 -5.86 1.48 13.96
CA ASN A 273 -6.95 1.17 14.90
C ASN A 273 -6.79 -0.21 15.58
N SER A 274 -5.55 -0.72 15.68
CA SER A 274 -5.24 -2.10 16.10
C SER A 274 -5.33 -2.32 17.61
N GLY A 275 -6.54 -2.15 18.17
CA GLY A 275 -6.87 -2.72 19.47
C GLY A 275 -6.98 -4.24 19.36
N SER A 276 -5.85 -4.96 19.41
CA SER A 276 -5.73 -6.43 19.38
C SER A 276 -5.80 -7.08 17.97
N ASN A 277 -4.82 -6.80 17.09
CA ASN A 277 -4.78 -7.38 15.75
C ASN A 277 -3.69 -8.46 15.62
N PHE A 278 -4.09 -9.67 15.21
CA PHE A 278 -3.25 -10.88 15.14
C PHE A 278 -3.11 -11.39 13.71
N GLN A 279 -2.07 -12.17 13.42
CA GLN A 279 -2.03 -12.97 12.18
C GLN A 279 -3.22 -13.94 12.15
N LEU A 280 -3.57 -14.51 13.30
CA LEU A 280 -4.67 -15.44 13.50
C LEU A 280 -5.35 -15.17 14.86
N HIS A 281 -6.68 -15.06 14.90
CA HIS A 281 -7.43 -14.81 16.14
C HIS A 281 -8.64 -15.73 16.27
N VAL A 282 -8.78 -16.39 17.41
CA VAL A 282 -9.96 -17.17 17.80
C VAL A 282 -10.61 -16.50 19.01
N VAL A 283 -11.87 -16.10 18.89
CA VAL A 283 -12.59 -15.41 19.96
C VAL A 283 -13.84 -16.19 20.32
N SER A 284 -13.94 -16.64 21.58
CA SER A 284 -15.07 -17.36 22.16
C SER A 284 -15.59 -18.42 21.18
N SER A 285 -14.70 -19.29 20.71
CA SER A 285 -15.01 -20.29 19.69
C SER A 285 -14.33 -21.62 19.98
N GLY A 286 -14.92 -22.71 19.50
CA GLY A 286 -14.39 -24.04 19.75
C GLY A 286 -15.38 -25.18 19.52
N PRO A 287 -14.92 -26.41 19.23
CA PRO A 287 -13.52 -26.87 19.14
C PRO A 287 -12.78 -26.35 17.90
N THR A 288 -11.51 -25.95 18.00
CA THR A 288 -10.75 -25.43 16.86
C THR A 288 -9.36 -26.03 16.78
N GLU A 289 -8.98 -26.59 15.64
CA GLU A 289 -7.64 -27.15 15.41
C GLU A 289 -6.86 -26.23 14.45
N LEU A 290 -5.69 -25.76 14.89
CA LEU A 290 -4.84 -24.85 14.12
C LEU A 290 -3.44 -25.42 13.97
N TRP A 291 -3.05 -25.80 12.76
CA TRP A 291 -1.77 -26.48 12.56
C TRP A 291 -1.06 -26.25 11.24
N GLY A 292 0.26 -26.35 11.25
CA GLY A 292 1.05 -26.19 10.04
C GLY A 292 0.97 -24.80 9.42
N ASN A 293 0.45 -23.80 10.14
CA ASN A 293 0.40 -22.44 9.67
C ASN A 293 1.76 -21.77 9.88
N ILE A 294 2.11 -20.86 8.97
CA ILE A 294 3.30 -20.04 9.05
C ILE A 294 2.85 -18.60 9.28
N MET A 295 3.29 -18.02 10.38
CA MET A 295 2.95 -16.66 10.79
C MET A 295 4.20 -15.79 10.81
N ASP A 296 4.29 -14.80 9.94
CA ASP A 296 5.39 -13.83 9.93
C ASP A 296 4.92 -12.47 10.44
N VAL A 297 5.31 -12.17 11.67
CA VAL A 297 4.88 -11.00 12.42
C VAL A 297 5.86 -9.86 12.20
N HIS A 298 5.31 -8.76 11.67
CA HIS A 298 6.08 -7.63 11.18
C HIS A 298 6.92 -6.95 12.26
N ALA A 299 8.09 -6.42 11.89
CA ALA A 299 9.03 -5.81 12.82
C ALA A 299 8.51 -4.53 13.50
N SER A 300 7.53 -3.85 12.89
CA SER A 300 6.94 -2.63 13.46
C SER A 300 5.91 -2.89 14.57
N GLY A 301 5.45 -4.14 14.74
CA GLY A 301 4.44 -4.54 15.71
C GLY A 301 3.41 -5.50 15.13
N GLY A 302 2.40 -5.83 15.94
CA GLY A 302 1.41 -6.87 15.65
C GLY A 302 1.56 -8.04 16.62
N ALA A 303 0.70 -9.04 16.46
CA ALA A 303 0.73 -10.26 17.26
C ALA A 303 0.58 -11.49 16.37
N GLY A 304 1.08 -12.63 16.83
CA GLY A 304 1.02 -13.88 16.06
C GLY A 304 -0.36 -14.50 16.15
N TYR A 305 -0.65 -15.07 17.31
CA TYR A 305 -1.91 -15.77 17.57
C TYR A 305 -2.51 -15.40 18.92
N GLN A 306 -3.85 -15.36 18.99
CA GLN A 306 -4.56 -15.28 20.25
C GLN A 306 -5.82 -16.16 20.29
N VAL A 307 -6.07 -16.73 21.47
CA VAL A 307 -7.40 -17.18 21.90
C VAL A 307 -7.94 -16.19 22.92
N THR A 308 -9.19 -15.79 22.75
CA THR A 308 -9.88 -14.89 23.66
C THR A 308 -11.18 -15.49 24.13
N GLU A 309 -11.47 -15.41 25.43
CA GLU A 309 -12.78 -15.73 26.00
C GLU A 309 -13.45 -14.46 26.53
N ASN A 310 -14.63 -14.15 26.00
CA ASN A 310 -15.34 -12.90 26.28
C ASN A 310 -16.73 -13.11 26.91
N GLY A 311 -17.05 -14.32 27.38
CA GLY A 311 -18.30 -14.66 28.06
C GLY A 311 -19.53 -14.65 27.17
N ARG A 312 -19.36 -14.95 25.88
CA ARG A 312 -20.44 -14.94 24.89
C ARG A 312 -21.11 -16.31 24.78
N GLU A 313 -22.04 -16.46 23.83
CA GLU A 313 -22.83 -17.70 23.65
C GLU A 313 -21.96 -18.93 23.39
N TYR A 314 -20.87 -18.74 22.66
CA TYR A 314 -19.85 -19.75 22.42
C TYR A 314 -18.71 -19.58 23.43
N LEU A 315 -18.11 -20.70 23.83
CA LEU A 315 -16.94 -20.73 24.71
C LEU A 315 -15.69 -20.95 23.88
N ALA A 316 -14.59 -20.31 24.27
CA ALA A 316 -13.26 -20.73 23.89
C ALA A 316 -12.98 -22.10 24.53
N GLN A 317 -13.18 -23.17 23.77
CA GLN A 317 -13.07 -24.53 24.29
C GLN A 317 -12.44 -25.49 23.28
N ASP A 318 -11.67 -26.46 23.76
CA ASP A 318 -11.07 -27.52 22.93
C ASP A 318 -10.33 -26.93 21.71
N VAL A 319 -9.49 -25.92 21.97
CA VAL A 319 -8.66 -25.27 20.94
C VAL A 319 -7.26 -25.87 20.99
N ASP A 320 -6.84 -26.47 19.89
CA ASP A 320 -5.55 -27.13 19.76
C ASP A 320 -4.68 -26.42 18.72
N PHE A 321 -3.59 -25.80 19.17
CA PHE A 321 -2.69 -25.00 18.35
C PHE A 321 -1.31 -25.67 18.30
N HIS A 322 -0.98 -26.32 17.18
CA HIS A 322 0.23 -27.13 17.10
C HIS A 322 0.94 -27.19 15.76
N HIS A 323 2.24 -27.53 15.75
CA HIS A 323 3.03 -27.67 14.52
C HIS A 323 3.03 -26.42 13.63
N ASN A 324 2.81 -25.24 14.21
CA ASN A 324 2.89 -23.96 13.51
C ASN A 324 4.31 -23.40 13.59
N ILE A 325 4.69 -22.62 12.58
CA ILE A 325 5.93 -21.82 12.60
C ILE A 325 5.55 -20.37 12.77
N ILE A 326 6.14 -19.70 13.76
CA ILE A 326 5.87 -18.29 14.00
C ILE A 326 7.18 -17.51 14.06
N VAL A 327 7.30 -16.49 13.22
CA VAL A 327 8.46 -15.62 13.10
C VAL A 327 8.10 -14.24 13.67
N TYR A 328 8.69 -13.89 14.82
CA TYR A 328 8.54 -12.56 15.42
C TYR A 328 9.76 -11.71 15.12
N ARG A 329 9.56 -10.63 14.37
CA ARG A 329 10.66 -9.71 14.02
C ARG A 329 10.85 -8.58 15.03
N HIS A 330 10.08 -8.58 16.13
CA HIS A 330 10.10 -7.58 17.20
C HIS A 330 10.13 -8.23 18.60
N THR A 331 10.41 -7.42 19.63
CA THR A 331 10.57 -7.86 21.04
C THR A 331 9.50 -7.26 21.96
N THR A 332 8.41 -6.72 21.41
CA THR A 332 7.39 -5.98 22.18
C THR A 332 5.98 -6.38 21.81
N GLY A 333 5.12 -6.62 22.80
CA GLY A 333 3.72 -7.03 22.59
C GLY A 333 3.56 -8.56 22.54
N PRO A 334 2.33 -9.07 22.66
CA PRO A 334 2.13 -10.50 22.79
C PRO A 334 2.41 -11.22 21.46
N ALA A 335 3.36 -12.15 21.49
CA ALA A 335 3.58 -13.15 20.47
C ALA A 335 2.38 -14.11 20.41
N VAL A 336 2.18 -14.85 21.48
CA VAL A 336 1.10 -15.82 21.66
C VAL A 336 0.45 -15.54 22.99
N GLY A 337 -0.87 -15.59 23.05
CA GLY A 337 -1.49 -15.68 24.35
C GLY A 337 -2.94 -16.07 24.37
N MET A 338 -3.34 -16.57 25.54
CA MET A 338 -4.73 -16.49 25.97
C MET A 338 -4.94 -15.14 26.63
N GLY A 339 -5.90 -14.36 26.17
CA GLY A 339 -6.14 -13.03 26.71
C GLY A 339 -7.57 -12.57 26.53
N CYS A 340 -8.05 -11.77 27.47
CA CYS A 340 -9.30 -11.04 27.30
C CYS A 340 -9.04 -9.80 26.42
N GLN A 341 -10.00 -9.44 25.56
CA GLN A 341 -9.90 -8.28 24.67
C GLN A 341 -9.63 -6.97 25.45
N ILE A 342 -8.43 -6.40 25.28
CA ILE A 342 -8.03 -5.17 25.96
C ILE A 342 -8.92 -4.02 25.46
N GLY A 343 -9.81 -3.53 26.34
CA GLY A 343 -10.75 -2.43 26.06
C GLY A 343 -12.22 -2.83 25.87
N GLY A 344 -12.55 -4.13 25.88
CA GLY A 344 -13.92 -4.64 25.70
C GLY A 344 -14.73 -4.87 26.99
N GLY A 345 -14.16 -4.58 28.17
CA GLY A 345 -14.84 -4.81 29.46
C GLY A 345 -14.85 -6.26 29.92
N CYS A 346 -13.89 -7.07 29.49
CA CYS A 346 -13.73 -8.42 30.00
C CYS A 346 -12.89 -8.41 31.30
N ASP A 347 -13.42 -9.07 32.34
CA ASP A 347 -12.73 -9.37 33.59
C ASP A 347 -11.93 -10.69 33.44
N ALA A 348 -10.88 -10.88 34.24
CA ALA A 348 -10.17 -12.16 34.40
C ALA A 348 -11.12 -13.36 34.60
N VAL A 349 -12.31 -13.10 35.16
CA VAL A 349 -13.40 -14.04 35.39
C VAL A 349 -13.85 -14.80 34.12
N TYR A 350 -13.68 -14.22 32.93
CA TYR A 350 -14.08 -14.90 31.69
C TYR A 350 -13.09 -15.98 31.26
N ASN A 351 -11.78 -15.80 31.53
CA ASN A 351 -10.78 -16.82 31.16
C ASN A 351 -10.95 -18.12 31.96
N ASP A 352 -11.56 -18.09 33.14
CA ASP A 352 -11.95 -19.29 33.90
C ASP A 352 -12.99 -20.16 33.14
N ASN A 353 -13.71 -19.59 32.16
CA ASN A 353 -14.67 -20.32 31.34
C ASN A 353 -14.01 -21.03 30.14
N ALA A 354 -12.78 -20.65 29.79
CA ALA A 354 -12.07 -21.30 28.70
C ALA A 354 -11.62 -22.70 29.12
N GLN A 355 -11.77 -23.68 28.22
CA GLN A 355 -11.56 -25.09 28.54
C GLN A 355 -10.66 -25.76 27.52
N ASN A 356 -9.72 -26.60 27.98
CA ASN A 356 -8.88 -27.42 27.09
C ASN A 356 -8.23 -26.64 25.94
N ILE A 357 -7.60 -25.51 26.24
CA ILE A 357 -6.79 -24.78 25.28
C ILE A 357 -5.39 -25.35 25.36
N ASP A 358 -4.83 -25.82 24.23
CA ASP A 358 -3.50 -26.41 24.15
C ASP A 358 -2.64 -25.70 23.09
N PHE A 359 -1.37 -25.47 23.45
CA PHE A 359 -0.34 -24.88 22.58
C PHE A 359 0.88 -25.77 22.65
N HIS A 360 1.15 -26.57 21.61
CA HIS A 360 2.23 -27.57 21.66
C HIS A 360 2.91 -27.79 20.30
N ASP A 361 4.12 -28.34 20.29
CA ASP A 361 4.87 -28.68 19.07
C ASP A 361 5.01 -27.51 18.06
N ASN A 362 5.01 -26.26 18.53
CA ASN A 362 5.17 -25.08 17.68
C ASN A 362 6.63 -24.60 17.65
N THR A 363 7.06 -24.01 16.54
CA THR A 363 8.39 -23.41 16.39
C THR A 363 8.28 -21.89 16.39
N TYR A 364 9.00 -21.22 17.29
CA TYR A 364 9.02 -19.77 17.43
C TYR A 364 10.40 -19.22 17.11
N TYR A 365 10.52 -18.42 16.05
CA TYR A 365 11.71 -17.61 15.78
C TYR A 365 11.52 -16.25 16.43
N VAL A 366 12.40 -15.89 17.36
CA VAL A 366 12.32 -14.61 18.10
C VAL A 366 13.67 -13.90 18.10
N PRO A 367 13.70 -12.56 18.26
CA PRO A 367 14.96 -11.84 18.28
C PRO A 367 15.71 -11.97 19.62
N ASP A 368 14.99 -12.34 20.68
CA ASP A 368 15.48 -12.48 22.05
C ASP A 368 14.56 -13.49 22.76
N ALA A 369 15.08 -14.65 23.14
CA ALA A 369 14.29 -15.69 23.80
C ALA A 369 13.90 -15.32 25.25
N SER A 370 14.53 -14.28 25.82
CA SER A 370 14.18 -13.71 27.12
C SER A 370 13.12 -12.61 27.07
N ALA A 371 12.68 -12.22 25.86
CA ALA A 371 11.64 -11.21 25.71
C ALA A 371 10.30 -11.70 26.28
N GLU A 372 9.61 -10.80 26.99
CA GLU A 372 8.28 -11.04 27.55
C GLU A 372 7.23 -10.91 26.45
N LEU A 373 7.07 -11.96 25.66
CA LEU A 373 6.15 -12.00 24.52
C LEU A 373 4.95 -12.92 24.74
N TRP A 374 4.95 -13.79 25.75
CA TRP A 374 3.88 -14.77 25.90
C TRP A 374 2.90 -14.35 26.99
N GLN A 375 1.61 -14.44 26.72
CA GLN A 375 0.59 -13.99 27.67
C GLN A 375 -0.37 -15.12 28.02
N TRP A 376 -0.70 -15.22 29.30
CA TRP A 376 -1.79 -16.05 29.78
C TRP A 376 -2.64 -15.20 30.71
N ASP A 377 -3.93 -15.06 30.40
CA ASP A 377 -4.90 -14.21 31.11
C ASP A 377 -4.63 -12.69 30.93
N VAL A 378 -5.36 -11.82 31.66
CA VAL A 378 -5.22 -10.35 31.66
C VAL A 378 -3.92 -9.83 32.32
N GLY A 379 -2.92 -10.70 32.52
CA GLY A 379 -1.63 -10.37 33.12
C GLY A 379 -0.62 -9.77 32.14
N ASP A 380 0.53 -9.34 32.65
CA ASP A 380 1.65 -8.92 31.81
C ASP A 380 2.18 -10.09 30.97
N CYS A 381 2.79 -9.79 29.82
CA CYS A 381 3.52 -10.80 29.07
C CYS A 381 4.68 -11.34 29.91
N VAL A 382 5.06 -12.60 29.66
CA VAL A 382 6.14 -13.33 30.33
C VAL A 382 7.08 -13.95 29.30
N ASP A 383 8.28 -14.33 29.74
CA ASP A 383 9.21 -15.09 28.90
C ASP A 383 8.69 -16.52 28.60
N PHE A 384 9.26 -17.17 27.58
CA PHE A 384 8.83 -18.51 27.18
C PHE A 384 9.06 -19.58 28.26
N THR A 385 10.09 -19.40 29.10
CA THR A 385 10.40 -20.36 30.18
C THR A 385 9.28 -20.36 31.22
N THR A 386 8.78 -19.19 31.56
CA THR A 386 7.66 -18.96 32.47
C THR A 386 6.36 -19.42 31.81
N PHE A 387 6.14 -19.08 30.54
CA PHE A 387 4.94 -19.47 29.81
C PHE A 387 4.74 -20.99 29.76
N LYS A 388 5.81 -21.78 29.56
CA LYS A 388 5.78 -23.26 29.62
C LYS A 388 5.33 -23.84 30.96
N THR A 389 5.32 -23.05 32.03
CA THR A 389 4.83 -23.51 33.33
C THR A 389 3.32 -23.41 33.46
N TYR A 390 2.65 -22.72 32.53
CA TYR A 390 1.20 -22.61 32.47
C TYR A 390 0.58 -23.88 31.85
N HIS A 391 -0.66 -24.20 32.24
CA HIS A 391 -1.46 -25.39 31.90
C HIS A 391 -1.05 -26.17 30.62
N SER A 392 -0.35 -27.30 30.74
CA SER A 392 -0.03 -28.21 29.59
C SER A 392 0.85 -27.64 28.45
N PHE A 393 1.29 -26.38 28.53
CA PHE A 393 1.82 -25.64 27.38
C PHE A 393 3.26 -25.95 27.00
N GLY A 394 3.54 -25.74 25.71
CA GLY A 394 4.88 -25.74 25.13
C GLY A 394 5.54 -27.12 25.11
N ARG A 395 4.77 -28.19 25.31
CA ARG A 395 5.26 -29.55 25.13
C ARG A 395 5.73 -29.71 23.68
N GLY A 396 7.00 -30.03 23.48
CA GLY A 396 7.59 -30.19 22.15
C GLY A 396 7.76 -28.90 21.35
N SER A 397 7.32 -27.75 21.86
CA SER A 397 7.56 -26.46 21.23
C SER A 397 9.00 -26.00 21.41
N GLU A 398 9.55 -25.37 20.38
CA GLU A 398 10.92 -24.83 20.36
C GLU A 398 10.91 -23.31 20.18
N VAL A 399 11.81 -22.63 20.89
CA VAL A 399 12.11 -21.21 20.65
C VAL A 399 13.54 -21.11 20.14
N ILE A 400 13.67 -20.51 18.96
CA ILE A 400 14.92 -20.26 18.26
C ILE A 400 15.19 -18.75 18.32
N GLU A 401 16.16 -18.36 19.14
CA GLU A 401 16.68 -17.00 19.15
C GLU A 401 17.57 -16.79 17.91
N THR A 402 17.25 -15.82 17.06
CA THR A 402 18.06 -15.49 15.89
C THR A 402 18.12 -13.99 15.61
N GLY A 403 19.29 -13.53 15.19
CA GLY A 403 19.47 -12.18 14.61
C GLY A 403 19.28 -12.14 13.09
N ASP A 404 19.35 -13.29 12.43
CA ASP A 404 19.16 -13.47 11.00
C ASP A 404 17.87 -14.28 10.81
N PHE A 405 16.75 -13.58 10.63
CA PHE A 405 15.45 -14.23 10.44
C PHE A 405 15.40 -14.90 9.08
N PRO A 406 14.97 -16.16 8.99
CA PRO A 406 14.74 -16.81 7.71
C PRO A 406 13.66 -16.05 6.94
N ASP A 407 13.82 -15.99 5.62
CA ASP A 407 12.70 -15.68 4.75
C ASP A 407 11.72 -16.86 4.80
N ILE A 408 10.41 -16.59 4.72
CA ILE A 408 9.38 -17.65 4.80
C ILE A 408 9.64 -18.75 3.77
N GLU A 409 10.19 -18.37 2.62
CA GLU A 409 10.50 -19.24 1.49
C GLU A 409 11.60 -20.27 1.82
N ASP A 410 12.47 -19.97 2.78
CA ASP A 410 13.60 -20.78 3.22
C ASP A 410 13.31 -21.64 4.46
N LEU A 411 12.10 -21.51 5.03
CA LEU A 411 11.69 -22.33 6.17
C LEU A 411 11.45 -23.79 5.75
N ASP A 412 11.75 -24.71 6.66
CA ASP A 412 11.30 -26.09 6.50
C ASP A 412 9.76 -26.14 6.53
N CYS A 413 9.16 -26.80 5.54
CA CYS A 413 7.72 -26.92 5.47
C CYS A 413 7.17 -27.67 6.71
N PRO A 414 6.13 -27.16 7.38
CA PRO A 414 5.49 -27.87 8.46
C PRO A 414 5.03 -29.26 8.02
N THR A 415 5.28 -30.27 8.87
CA THR A 415 4.93 -31.66 8.56
C THR A 415 3.44 -31.80 8.27
N GLY A 416 3.10 -32.45 7.16
CA GLY A 416 1.72 -32.63 6.71
C GLY A 416 1.20 -31.50 5.80
N CYS A 417 1.99 -30.46 5.56
CA CYS A 417 1.66 -29.38 4.64
C CYS A 417 2.44 -29.42 3.32
N GLU A 418 3.26 -30.45 3.08
CA GLU A 418 4.18 -30.49 1.93
C GLU A 418 3.46 -30.39 0.58
N ASP A 419 2.31 -31.03 0.45
CA ASP A 419 1.50 -30.96 -0.78
C ASP A 419 0.68 -29.65 -0.85
N VAL A 420 0.22 -29.12 0.29
CA VAL A 420 -0.63 -27.92 0.36
C VAL A 420 0.18 -26.64 0.14
N LEU A 421 1.41 -26.62 0.64
CA LEU A 421 2.34 -25.48 0.57
C LEU A 421 3.41 -25.66 -0.52
N ALA A 422 3.21 -26.60 -1.45
CA ALA A 422 4.03 -26.70 -2.66
C ALA A 422 3.95 -25.40 -3.48
N PRO A 423 5.04 -24.97 -4.17
CA PRO A 423 5.07 -23.71 -4.91
C PRO A 423 3.88 -23.55 -5.85
N GLU A 424 3.18 -22.41 -5.80
CA GLU A 424 1.96 -22.20 -6.58
C GLU A 424 1.95 -20.80 -7.22
N ILE A 425 1.53 -20.72 -8.48
CA ILE A 425 1.62 -19.50 -9.29
C ILE A 425 0.56 -18.49 -8.85
N ILE A 426 1.00 -17.26 -8.59
CA ILE A 426 0.11 -16.11 -8.48
C ILE A 426 0.46 -15.02 -9.50
N LEU A 427 -0.57 -14.47 -10.14
CA LEU A 427 -0.42 -13.45 -11.18
C LEU A 427 -1.02 -12.13 -10.71
N ARG A 428 -0.27 -11.04 -10.88
CA ARG A 428 -0.78 -9.66 -10.70
C ARG A 428 -0.97 -8.99 -12.06
N ASN A 429 -2.03 -8.19 -12.19
CA ASN A 429 -2.49 -7.55 -13.44
C ASN A 429 -3.01 -8.57 -14.47
N ARG A 430 -4.04 -9.34 -14.11
CA ARG A 430 -4.54 -10.46 -14.94
C ARG A 430 -5.37 -10.03 -16.15
N ARG A 431 -5.61 -8.73 -16.34
CA ARG A 431 -6.22 -8.16 -17.54
C ARG A 431 -5.41 -6.96 -17.99
N MET A 432 -5.08 -6.93 -19.27
CA MET A 432 -4.32 -5.86 -19.91
C MET A 432 -5.08 -5.33 -21.12
N HIS A 433 -5.00 -4.02 -21.34
CA HIS A 433 -5.64 -3.35 -22.47
C HIS A 433 -4.63 -2.48 -23.21
N PHE A 434 -4.63 -2.59 -24.53
CA PHE A 434 -3.83 -1.80 -25.45
C PHE A 434 -4.76 -1.14 -26.47
N GLU A 435 -4.62 0.17 -26.70
CA GLU A 435 -5.30 0.87 -27.80
C GLU A 435 -4.25 1.49 -28.71
N ILE A 436 -4.28 1.15 -30.00
CA ILE A 436 -3.19 1.40 -30.96
C ILE A 436 -3.77 1.82 -32.32
N GLY A 437 -3.20 2.84 -32.96
CA GLY A 437 -3.52 3.15 -34.36
C GLY A 437 -2.98 2.09 -35.34
N GLN A 438 -3.59 1.99 -36.52
CA GLN A 438 -3.10 1.07 -37.55
C GLN A 438 -1.65 1.43 -37.96
N GLY A 439 -0.71 0.52 -37.72
CA GLY A 439 0.73 0.73 -37.95
C GLY A 439 1.48 1.45 -36.81
N GLY A 440 0.82 1.70 -35.66
CA GLY A 440 1.42 2.28 -34.46
C GLY A 440 2.20 1.27 -33.62
N SER A 441 2.60 1.68 -32.42
CA SER A 441 3.26 0.82 -31.43
C SER A 441 2.69 1.13 -30.03
N ALA A 442 2.79 0.19 -29.09
CA ALA A 442 2.35 0.42 -27.72
C ALA A 442 3.45 0.09 -26.70
N SER A 443 3.44 0.80 -25.58
CA SER A 443 4.34 0.55 -24.46
C SER A 443 4.11 -0.84 -23.87
N PRO A 444 5.17 -1.63 -23.60
CA PRO A 444 5.02 -2.95 -23.00
C PRO A 444 4.32 -2.90 -21.63
N GLN A 445 3.42 -3.85 -21.38
CA GLN A 445 2.79 -4.02 -20.05
C GLN A 445 3.31 -5.27 -19.35
N VAL A 446 3.31 -5.28 -18.01
CA VAL A 446 3.95 -6.34 -17.22
C VAL A 446 2.95 -7.02 -16.29
N VAL A 447 2.93 -8.35 -16.35
CA VAL A 447 2.32 -9.23 -15.36
C VAL A 447 3.42 -9.67 -14.40
N SER A 448 3.20 -9.47 -13.10
CA SER A 448 4.13 -9.99 -12.10
C SER A 448 3.72 -11.41 -11.73
N VAL A 449 4.71 -12.29 -11.63
CA VAL A 449 4.54 -13.69 -11.26
C VAL A 449 5.15 -13.88 -9.88
N GLY A 450 4.32 -14.27 -8.93
CA GLY A 450 4.74 -14.60 -7.57
C GLY A 450 4.55 -16.08 -7.26
N ASN A 451 5.00 -16.44 -6.06
CA ASN A 451 4.66 -17.69 -5.39
C ASN A 451 3.72 -17.37 -4.22
N MET A 452 2.57 -18.03 -4.14
CA MET A 452 1.63 -17.83 -3.03
C MET A 452 1.91 -18.75 -1.83
N THR A 453 2.79 -19.74 -1.99
CA THR A 453 3.13 -20.74 -0.99
C THR A 453 4.64 -20.73 -0.69
N MET A 454 5.17 -21.81 -0.12
CA MET A 454 6.58 -21.90 0.27
C MET A 454 7.49 -22.23 -0.90
N GLY A 455 8.80 -22.16 -0.64
CA GLY A 455 9.84 -22.58 -1.56
C GLY A 455 10.02 -21.65 -2.76
N THR A 456 10.74 -22.14 -3.77
CA THR A 456 11.06 -21.39 -4.98
C THR A 456 10.24 -21.91 -6.16
N LEU A 457 9.46 -21.03 -6.80
CA LEU A 457 8.75 -21.32 -8.02
C LEU A 457 9.73 -21.59 -9.17
N ALA A 458 9.50 -22.65 -9.94
CA ALA A 458 10.29 -22.90 -11.15
C ALA A 458 10.06 -21.80 -12.19
N ASP A 459 10.94 -21.75 -13.18
CA ASP A 459 10.77 -20.81 -14.30
C ASP A 459 9.41 -21.05 -14.98
N VAL A 460 8.60 -19.99 -15.09
CA VAL A 460 7.28 -20.12 -15.73
C VAL A 460 7.40 -20.25 -17.24
N GLU A 461 6.52 -21.04 -17.81
CA GLU A 461 6.29 -21.16 -19.24
C GLU A 461 4.94 -20.50 -19.60
N THR A 462 4.87 -19.92 -20.79
CA THR A 462 3.68 -19.24 -21.29
C THR A 462 3.20 -19.84 -22.59
N ASP A 463 1.89 -20.08 -22.71
CA ASP A 463 1.24 -20.53 -23.93
C ASP A 463 0.13 -19.54 -24.32
N ILE A 464 0.19 -19.01 -25.54
CA ILE A 464 -0.72 -17.95 -26.02
C ILE A 464 -1.83 -18.59 -26.86
N SER A 465 -3.07 -18.43 -26.39
CA SER A 465 -4.28 -18.82 -27.11
C SER A 465 -4.98 -17.57 -27.64
N TYR A 466 -4.86 -17.30 -28.94
CA TYR A 466 -5.56 -16.20 -29.59
C TYR A 466 -7.05 -16.51 -29.74
N VAL A 467 -7.91 -15.56 -29.38
CA VAL A 467 -9.35 -15.62 -29.64
C VAL A 467 -9.65 -15.13 -31.06
N ASN A 468 -8.99 -14.05 -31.48
CA ASN A 468 -9.09 -13.44 -32.80
C ASN A 468 -7.72 -12.86 -33.23
N GLY A 469 -7.47 -12.91 -34.54
CA GLY A 469 -6.13 -12.68 -35.08
C GLY A 469 -5.11 -13.74 -34.64
N SER A 470 -3.84 -13.48 -34.92
CA SER A 470 -2.72 -14.34 -34.49
C SER A 470 -1.40 -13.59 -34.60
N GLY A 471 -0.42 -13.91 -33.76
CA GLY A 471 0.95 -13.41 -33.86
C GLY A 471 1.16 -11.96 -33.41
N TRP A 472 0.11 -11.27 -32.95
CA TRP A 472 0.18 -9.87 -32.52
C TRP A 472 0.65 -9.68 -31.07
N LEU A 473 0.71 -10.76 -30.28
CA LEU A 473 1.15 -10.73 -28.87
C LEU A 473 2.45 -11.52 -28.71
N ASN A 474 3.44 -10.90 -28.08
CA ASN A 474 4.64 -11.57 -27.60
C ASN A 474 4.77 -11.41 -26.08
N VAL A 475 5.13 -12.50 -25.39
CA VAL A 475 5.28 -12.54 -23.94
C VAL A 475 6.71 -12.97 -23.62
N ALA A 476 7.46 -12.06 -23.01
CA ALA A 476 8.86 -12.29 -22.63
C ALA A 476 8.97 -12.41 -21.11
N ARG A 477 9.50 -13.55 -20.63
CA ARG A 477 9.81 -13.75 -19.23
C ARG A 477 11.14 -13.09 -18.84
N SER A 478 11.18 -12.49 -17.66
CA SER A 478 12.40 -12.04 -17.00
C SER A 478 12.38 -12.40 -15.52
N GLY A 479 13.55 -12.34 -14.87
CA GLY A 479 13.71 -12.77 -13.48
C GLY A 479 13.82 -14.29 -13.34
N SER A 480 13.79 -14.77 -12.10
CA SER A 480 13.84 -16.19 -11.73
C SER A 480 13.23 -16.39 -10.34
N GLY A 481 12.82 -17.62 -10.02
CA GLY A 481 12.24 -17.94 -8.71
C GLY A 481 10.94 -17.17 -8.45
N ASN A 482 10.80 -16.59 -7.26
CA ASN A 482 9.57 -15.92 -6.83
C ASN A 482 9.46 -14.45 -7.29
N THR A 483 10.39 -13.98 -8.13
CA THR A 483 10.45 -12.58 -8.62
C THR A 483 10.34 -12.47 -10.14
N GLN A 484 9.65 -13.43 -10.77
CA GLN A 484 9.51 -13.50 -12.21
C GLN A 484 8.50 -12.46 -12.74
N LYS A 485 8.70 -12.02 -13.98
CA LYS A 485 7.83 -11.06 -14.67
C LYS A 485 7.59 -11.50 -16.10
N LEU A 486 6.38 -11.27 -16.59
CA LEU A 486 5.99 -11.49 -17.98
C LEU A 486 5.73 -10.13 -18.65
N THR A 487 6.63 -9.73 -19.53
CA THR A 487 6.52 -8.49 -20.32
C THR A 487 5.77 -8.79 -21.60
N ASN A 488 4.62 -8.13 -21.79
CA ASN A 488 3.71 -8.27 -22.90
C ASN A 488 3.96 -7.13 -23.88
N THR A 489 4.27 -7.49 -25.13
CA THR A 489 4.54 -6.54 -26.22
C THR A 489 3.61 -6.83 -27.39
N ILE A 490 3.14 -5.77 -28.04
CA ILE A 490 2.18 -5.86 -29.13
C ILE A 490 2.87 -5.60 -30.47
N ASP A 491 2.61 -6.46 -31.45
CA ASP A 491 3.01 -6.32 -32.85
C ASP A 491 1.76 -6.17 -33.73
N VAL A 492 1.51 -4.96 -34.22
CA VAL A 492 0.37 -4.66 -35.11
C VAL A 492 0.70 -4.83 -36.59
N SER A 493 1.88 -5.38 -36.93
CA SER A 493 2.27 -5.55 -38.33
C SER A 493 1.32 -6.48 -39.07
N GLY A 494 0.63 -5.95 -40.09
CA GLY A 494 -0.37 -6.72 -40.85
C GLY A 494 -1.69 -6.93 -40.13
N VAL A 495 -1.91 -6.30 -38.97
CA VAL A 495 -3.18 -6.33 -38.23
C VAL A 495 -4.10 -5.23 -38.77
N SER A 496 -5.34 -5.57 -39.12
CA SER A 496 -6.36 -4.59 -39.55
C SER A 496 -7.00 -3.89 -38.35
N ALA A 497 -7.63 -2.74 -38.57
CA ALA A 497 -8.47 -2.13 -37.55
C ALA A 497 -9.55 -3.10 -37.03
N GLY A 498 -9.76 -3.13 -35.72
CA GLY A 498 -10.65 -4.06 -35.03
C GLY A 498 -10.18 -4.39 -33.62
N ASP A 499 -10.98 -5.18 -32.91
CA ASP A 499 -10.69 -5.64 -31.55
C ASP A 499 -10.05 -7.03 -31.57
N TYR A 500 -9.01 -7.20 -30.76
CA TYR A 500 -8.22 -8.41 -30.65
C TYR A 500 -8.03 -8.84 -29.19
N SER A 501 -8.05 -10.14 -28.91
CA SER A 501 -7.86 -10.70 -27.58
C SER A 501 -7.16 -12.06 -27.59
N ALA A 502 -6.39 -12.33 -26.53
CA ALA A 502 -5.68 -13.58 -26.32
C ALA A 502 -5.62 -13.94 -24.83
N LYS A 503 -5.70 -15.24 -24.52
CA LYS A 503 -5.33 -15.78 -23.21
C LYS A 503 -3.86 -16.15 -23.20
N VAL A 504 -3.18 -15.83 -22.12
CA VAL A 504 -1.84 -16.36 -21.84
C VAL A 504 -1.96 -17.32 -20.67
N ARG A 505 -1.80 -18.62 -20.94
CA ARG A 505 -1.69 -19.67 -19.93
C ARG A 505 -0.29 -19.63 -19.33
N VAL A 506 -0.18 -19.63 -18.00
CA VAL A 506 1.09 -19.56 -17.28
C VAL A 506 1.25 -20.82 -16.43
N SER A 507 2.27 -21.61 -16.68
CA SER A 507 2.53 -22.86 -15.96
C SER A 507 3.97 -22.91 -15.43
N ALA A 508 4.21 -23.69 -14.39
CA ALA A 508 5.53 -23.98 -13.86
C ALA A 508 5.64 -25.50 -13.61
N SER A 509 6.84 -26.06 -13.69
CA SER A 509 7.02 -27.52 -13.55
C SER A 509 6.77 -28.05 -12.13
N ASN A 510 6.72 -27.15 -11.14
CA ASN A 510 6.52 -27.46 -9.72
C ASN A 510 5.31 -26.75 -9.12
N ALA A 511 4.36 -26.31 -9.96
CA ALA A 511 3.08 -25.75 -9.54
C ALA A 511 1.94 -26.51 -10.22
N ASP A 512 0.89 -26.83 -9.47
CA ASP A 512 -0.26 -27.58 -9.94
C ASP A 512 -1.31 -26.64 -10.56
N TYR A 513 -1.48 -25.45 -9.98
CA TYR A 513 -2.36 -24.44 -10.55
C TYR A 513 -1.71 -23.77 -11.75
N VAL A 514 -2.49 -23.73 -12.83
CA VAL A 514 -2.09 -23.15 -14.09
C VAL A 514 -3.02 -21.98 -14.40
N PRO A 515 -2.74 -20.78 -13.83
CA PRO A 515 -3.53 -19.61 -14.10
C PRO A 515 -3.36 -19.15 -15.55
N TRP A 516 -4.25 -18.25 -15.94
CA TRP A 516 -4.17 -17.56 -17.21
C TRP A 516 -4.54 -16.09 -17.00
N TYR A 517 -4.09 -15.23 -17.91
CA TYR A 517 -4.46 -13.81 -17.94
C TYR A 517 -4.89 -13.38 -19.33
N TRP A 518 -5.69 -12.33 -19.42
CA TRP A 518 -6.21 -11.78 -20.67
C TRP A 518 -5.38 -10.61 -21.16
N VAL A 519 -5.22 -10.54 -22.49
CA VAL A 519 -4.65 -9.38 -23.18
C VAL A 519 -5.62 -8.93 -24.25
N HIS A 520 -6.01 -7.66 -24.18
CA HIS A 520 -6.86 -6.99 -25.16
C HIS A 520 -6.07 -5.96 -25.95
N MET A 521 -6.31 -5.91 -27.25
CA MET A 521 -5.78 -4.90 -28.14
C MET A 521 -6.88 -4.37 -29.05
N LYS A 522 -7.10 -3.07 -29.04
CA LYS A 522 -7.94 -2.37 -30.02
C LYS A 522 -7.07 -1.67 -31.05
N VAL A 523 -7.22 -2.01 -32.32
CA VAL A 523 -6.56 -1.34 -33.44
C VAL A 523 -7.55 -0.38 -34.09
N THR A 524 -7.27 0.93 -34.06
CA THR A 524 -8.14 1.93 -34.69
C THR A 524 -7.78 2.10 -36.17
N GLY A 525 -8.77 2.45 -37.00
CA GLY A 525 -8.58 2.69 -38.44
C GLY A 525 -7.95 4.05 -38.78
N GLU A 526 -7.58 4.83 -37.77
CA GLU A 526 -6.91 6.11 -37.92
C GLU A 526 -5.39 5.86 -37.90
N SER A 527 -4.66 6.49 -38.82
CA SER A 527 -3.20 6.41 -38.78
C SER A 527 -2.67 7.29 -37.64
N PRO A 528 -1.64 6.82 -36.90
CA PRO A 528 -0.94 7.64 -35.92
C PRO A 528 -0.45 8.94 -36.56
N ALA A 529 -0.88 10.08 -36.01
CA ALA A 529 -0.44 11.40 -36.42
C ALA A 529 0.18 12.10 -35.22
N LEU A 530 1.29 12.82 -35.43
CA LEU A 530 1.90 13.63 -34.38
C LEU A 530 0.85 14.57 -33.75
N THR A 531 0.65 14.48 -32.44
CA THR A 531 -0.25 15.35 -31.68
C THR A 531 0.44 16.03 -30.51
N SER A 532 1.45 15.39 -29.93
CA SER A 532 2.22 15.91 -28.80
C SER A 532 3.64 15.35 -28.78
N PHE A 533 4.48 15.88 -27.89
CA PHE A 533 5.77 15.32 -27.55
C PHE A 533 5.85 15.05 -26.05
N ASP A 534 6.37 13.90 -25.67
CA ASP A 534 6.88 13.67 -24.32
C ASP A 534 8.31 14.20 -24.23
N ILE A 535 8.57 15.11 -23.27
CA ILE A 535 9.87 15.78 -23.12
C ILE A 535 10.47 15.42 -21.77
N VAL A 536 11.60 14.72 -21.78
CA VAL A 536 12.30 14.27 -20.58
C VAL A 536 13.64 14.97 -20.44
N PRO A 537 13.96 15.61 -19.30
CA PRO A 537 13.14 15.69 -18.07
C PRO A 537 12.01 16.73 -18.13
N SER A 538 10.86 16.43 -17.53
CA SER A 538 9.64 17.27 -17.57
C SER A 538 9.57 18.38 -16.49
N ASN A 539 10.64 18.56 -15.71
CA ASN A 539 10.82 19.67 -14.76
C ASN A 539 12.33 19.94 -14.62
N ALA A 540 12.86 20.86 -15.40
CA ALA A 540 14.29 21.13 -15.44
C ALA A 540 14.65 22.43 -14.69
N VAL A 541 15.67 22.38 -13.84
CA VAL A 541 16.20 23.54 -13.11
C VAL A 541 17.72 23.53 -13.22
N CYS A 542 18.32 24.68 -13.48
CA CYS A 542 19.76 24.85 -13.55
C CYS A 542 20.22 26.22 -13.06
N SER A 543 21.51 26.34 -12.75
CA SER A 543 22.14 27.65 -12.52
C SER A 543 22.44 28.37 -13.84
N PRO A 544 22.66 29.70 -13.83
CA PRO A 544 23.15 30.43 -14.99
C PRO A 544 24.33 29.72 -15.66
N GLU A 545 24.34 29.73 -16.99
CA GLU A 545 25.39 29.15 -17.85
C GLU A 545 25.52 27.62 -17.83
N GLN A 546 24.68 26.89 -17.06
CA GLN A 546 24.68 25.42 -17.09
C GLN A 546 23.83 24.83 -18.22
N SER A 547 24.19 23.61 -18.64
CA SER A 547 23.47 22.89 -19.71
C SER A 547 22.73 21.66 -19.19
N ILE A 548 21.50 21.43 -19.70
CA ILE A 548 20.67 20.26 -19.45
C ILE A 548 20.32 19.59 -20.79
N LYS A 549 20.37 18.26 -20.84
CA LYS A 549 19.94 17.48 -21.99
C LYS A 549 18.49 17.03 -21.84
N PHE A 550 17.68 17.38 -22.82
CA PHE A 550 16.31 16.90 -23.02
C PHE A 550 16.25 15.91 -24.19
N ILE A 551 15.32 14.97 -24.06
CA ILE A 551 14.91 14.02 -25.10
C ILE A 551 13.43 14.31 -25.37
N ALA A 552 13.06 14.49 -26.63
CA ALA A 552 11.66 14.58 -27.04
C ALA A 552 11.28 13.33 -27.81
N THR A 553 10.16 12.71 -27.42
CA THR A 553 9.53 11.58 -28.10
C THR A 553 8.21 12.05 -28.66
N ALA A 554 8.06 12.06 -29.97
CA ALA A 554 6.81 12.34 -30.66
C ALA A 554 5.77 11.27 -30.33
N LEU A 555 4.59 11.71 -29.92
CA LEU A 555 3.44 10.89 -29.59
C LEU A 555 2.31 11.11 -30.58
N ASP A 556 1.46 10.10 -30.72
CA ASP A 556 0.21 10.17 -31.48
C ASP A 556 -0.99 10.60 -30.64
N GLN A 557 -2.17 10.70 -31.28
CA GLN A 557 -3.43 11.10 -30.64
C GLN A 557 -3.89 10.18 -29.49
N TRP A 558 -3.18 9.08 -29.22
CA TRP A 558 -3.43 8.15 -28.12
C TRP A 558 -2.27 8.08 -27.12
N ASP A 559 -1.38 9.09 -27.12
CA ASP A 559 -0.18 9.17 -26.28
C ASP A 559 0.83 8.03 -26.49
N ASN A 560 0.74 7.31 -27.61
CA ASN A 560 1.71 6.27 -27.97
C ASN A 560 2.89 6.88 -28.75
N PRO A 561 4.13 6.38 -28.56
CA PRO A 561 5.25 6.81 -29.38
C PRO A 561 5.04 6.51 -30.87
N LEU A 562 5.27 7.51 -31.73
CA LEU A 562 5.31 7.29 -33.17
C LEU A 562 6.45 6.32 -33.52
N ALA A 563 6.14 5.35 -34.38
CA ALA A 563 7.10 4.37 -34.89
C ALA A 563 8.31 5.04 -35.55
N ASP A 564 8.08 6.12 -36.31
CA ASP A 564 9.10 6.99 -36.86
C ASP A 564 9.07 8.36 -36.17
N GLN A 565 10.18 8.75 -35.56
CA GLN A 565 10.32 10.06 -34.94
C GLN A 565 10.58 11.14 -36.00
N PRO A 566 9.96 12.34 -35.91
CA PRO A 566 10.13 13.40 -36.91
C PRO A 566 11.60 13.81 -37.06
N SER A 567 12.09 13.90 -38.30
CA SER A 567 13.47 14.33 -38.57
C SER A 567 13.68 15.84 -38.46
N ASP A 568 12.58 16.61 -38.41
CA ASP A 568 12.53 18.08 -38.44
C ASP A 568 12.24 18.73 -37.07
N ILE A 569 12.48 18.00 -35.97
CA ILE A 569 12.28 18.53 -34.62
C ILE A 569 13.09 19.81 -34.41
N SER A 570 12.38 20.87 -34.05
CA SER A 570 12.95 22.17 -33.70
C SER A 570 12.75 22.46 -32.22
N TRP A 571 13.74 23.14 -31.63
CA TRP A 571 13.72 23.55 -30.23
C TRP A 571 13.85 25.06 -30.14
N SER A 572 13.09 25.68 -29.25
CA SER A 572 13.23 27.09 -28.86
C SER A 572 13.10 27.22 -27.36
N VAL A 573 13.53 28.35 -26.82
CA VAL A 573 13.37 28.67 -25.39
C VAL A 573 13.10 30.15 -25.21
N THR A 574 12.32 30.52 -24.20
CA THR A 574 12.15 31.92 -23.80
C THR A 574 13.35 32.40 -22.97
N GLY A 575 13.54 33.72 -22.87
CA GLY A 575 14.63 34.33 -22.11
C GLY A 575 15.98 34.34 -22.84
N ASP A 576 17.06 34.56 -22.11
CA ASP A 576 18.42 34.69 -22.64
C ASP A 576 19.21 33.37 -22.79
N GLY A 577 18.57 32.23 -22.51
CA GLY A 577 19.14 30.90 -22.73
C GLY A 577 19.16 30.46 -24.21
N SER A 578 19.84 29.35 -24.50
CA SER A 578 19.91 28.77 -25.84
C SER A 578 19.62 27.27 -25.82
N VAL A 579 19.06 26.71 -26.90
CA VAL A 579 18.84 25.27 -27.04
C VAL A 579 19.25 24.78 -28.43
N SER A 580 19.96 23.65 -28.48
CA SER A 580 20.31 22.98 -29.73
C SER A 580 20.27 21.45 -29.58
N ASN A 581 19.57 20.77 -30.47
CA ASN A 581 19.33 19.32 -30.44
C ASN A 581 18.91 18.82 -29.03
N GLY A 582 17.93 19.47 -28.40
CA GLY A 582 17.47 19.15 -27.05
C GLY A 582 18.46 19.47 -25.93
N THR A 583 19.64 20.04 -26.21
CA THR A 583 20.57 20.49 -25.15
C THR A 583 20.30 21.96 -24.89
N TYR A 584 19.63 22.25 -23.79
CA TYR A 584 19.42 23.61 -23.29
C TYR A 584 20.65 24.09 -22.52
N THR A 585 21.04 25.35 -22.68
CA THR A 585 22.05 26.04 -21.89
C THR A 585 21.44 27.32 -21.35
N ALA A 586 21.37 27.43 -20.03
CA ALA A 586 20.85 28.59 -19.33
C ALA A 586 21.65 29.86 -19.65
N GLY A 587 20.95 30.97 -19.84
CA GLY A 587 21.57 32.28 -19.87
C GLY A 587 21.76 32.83 -18.46
N THR A 588 21.86 34.14 -18.33
CA THR A 588 22.05 34.85 -17.05
C THR A 588 20.74 35.29 -16.41
N GLU A 589 19.63 35.24 -17.15
CA GLU A 589 18.31 35.67 -16.69
C GLU A 589 17.70 34.64 -15.73
N ILE A 590 17.54 35.05 -14.46
CA ILE A 590 16.96 34.23 -13.41
C ILE A 590 15.44 34.26 -13.52
N GLY A 591 14.80 33.09 -13.51
CA GLY A 591 13.34 33.01 -13.62
C GLY A 591 12.86 31.73 -14.30
N ALA A 592 11.55 31.67 -14.54
CA ALA A 592 10.95 30.61 -15.32
C ALA A 592 11.07 30.94 -16.81
N HIS A 593 11.57 29.97 -17.56
CA HIS A 593 11.64 29.99 -19.01
C HIS A 593 10.85 28.79 -19.55
N THR A 594 10.43 28.88 -20.80
CA THR A 594 9.67 27.83 -21.47
C THR A 594 10.48 27.32 -22.64
N LEU A 595 10.87 26.05 -22.56
CA LEU A 595 11.44 25.30 -23.66
C LEU A 595 10.30 24.78 -24.53
N THR A 596 10.30 25.06 -25.82
CA THR A 596 9.29 24.55 -26.75
C THR A 596 9.96 23.59 -27.72
N VAL A 597 9.40 22.39 -27.86
CA VAL A 597 9.72 21.48 -28.97
C VAL A 597 8.61 21.57 -29.99
N SER A 598 8.94 21.58 -31.28
CA SER A 598 7.92 21.57 -32.33
C SER A 598 8.37 20.87 -33.60
N SER A 599 7.42 20.23 -34.29
CA SER A 599 7.58 19.60 -35.61
C SER A 599 6.23 19.55 -36.30
N GLY A 600 6.18 19.69 -37.63
CA GLY A 600 4.93 19.53 -38.40
C GLY A 600 3.75 20.42 -37.98
N GLY A 601 3.97 21.52 -37.26
CA GLY A 601 2.92 22.42 -36.75
C GLY A 601 2.37 22.05 -35.37
N VAL A 602 2.86 20.97 -34.76
CA VAL A 602 2.59 20.59 -33.37
C VAL A 602 3.72 21.07 -32.48
N SER A 603 3.39 21.61 -31.31
CA SER A 603 4.37 22.05 -30.32
C SER A 603 3.98 21.63 -28.92
N THR A 604 4.96 21.18 -28.14
CA THR A 604 4.81 20.96 -26.70
C THR A 604 5.75 21.87 -25.96
N GLU A 605 5.24 22.51 -24.91
CA GLU A 605 5.99 23.41 -24.04
C GLU A 605 6.41 22.68 -22.77
N GLN A 606 7.63 22.96 -22.34
CA GLN A 606 8.30 22.37 -21.20
C GLN A 606 8.93 23.49 -20.37
N PRO A 607 8.46 23.76 -19.14
CA PRO A 607 9.11 24.75 -18.28
C PRO A 607 10.55 24.33 -17.91
N VAL A 608 11.45 25.30 -17.91
CA VAL A 608 12.81 25.23 -17.37
C VAL A 608 13.09 26.45 -16.52
N ARG A 609 13.60 26.29 -15.28
CA ARG A 609 13.89 27.43 -14.40
C ARG A 609 15.39 27.65 -14.24
N VAL A 610 15.82 28.90 -14.37
CA VAL A 610 17.20 29.31 -14.10
C VAL A 610 17.24 30.02 -12.76
N LEU A 611 18.04 29.50 -11.82
CA LEU A 611 18.13 30.00 -10.45
C LEU A 611 19.56 30.44 -10.13
N LYS A 612 19.71 31.58 -9.46
CA LYS A 612 21.04 32.07 -9.07
C LYS A 612 21.64 31.12 -8.03
N ALA A 613 22.79 30.54 -8.34
CA ALA A 613 23.62 29.91 -7.32
C ALA A 613 24.20 31.03 -6.45
N ASP A 614 23.67 31.24 -5.26
CA ASP A 614 24.40 32.04 -4.26
C ASP A 614 25.47 31.14 -3.63
N PRO A 615 26.77 31.47 -3.75
CA PRO A 615 27.78 30.82 -2.92
C PRO A 615 27.58 31.33 -1.49
N LEU A 616 26.97 30.52 -0.64
CA LEU A 616 26.86 30.87 0.78
C LEU A 616 28.23 30.71 1.47
N ASP A 617 28.73 31.83 1.98
CA ASP A 617 29.83 31.95 2.92
C ASP A 617 29.41 31.29 4.25
N MET A 618 30.07 30.19 4.63
CA MET A 618 29.71 29.37 5.80
C MET A 618 30.33 29.87 7.12
N SER A 619 30.56 31.18 7.28
CA SER A 619 31.40 31.68 8.38
C SER A 619 30.68 32.13 9.64
N GLU A 620 29.37 32.36 9.67
CA GLU A 620 28.69 32.79 10.89
C GLU A 620 27.33 32.10 11.08
N ASN A 621 27.17 31.40 12.21
CA ASN A 621 25.93 30.81 12.73
C ASN A 621 25.35 29.54 12.06
N ILE A 622 26.15 28.47 11.97
CA ILE A 622 25.59 27.10 11.94
C ILE A 622 25.62 26.54 13.37
N LYS A 623 24.54 26.75 14.12
CA LYS A 623 24.24 25.93 15.29
C LYS A 623 23.41 24.73 14.81
N ASP A 624 23.86 23.54 15.18
CA ASP A 624 23.13 22.26 15.16
C ASP A 624 23.01 21.48 13.83
N PHE A 625 23.80 20.40 13.75
CA PHE A 625 23.70 19.31 12.79
C PHE A 625 23.46 18.00 13.56
N LEU A 626 22.41 17.24 13.22
CA LEU A 626 22.33 15.80 13.49
C LEU A 626 21.60 15.08 12.35
N VAL A 627 22.18 13.95 11.92
CA VAL A 627 21.79 13.12 10.78
C VAL A 627 21.12 11.84 11.29
N LEU A 628 19.93 11.50 10.79
CA LEU A 628 19.42 10.11 10.78
C LEU A 628 18.65 9.82 9.49
N CYS A 629 18.86 8.59 8.99
CA CYS A 629 18.38 8.03 7.72
C CYS A 629 16.96 7.47 7.89
N ALA A 630 16.09 7.59 6.88
CA ALA A 630 14.84 6.82 6.80
C ALA A 630 15.02 5.64 5.84
N PRO A 631 15.15 4.38 6.30
CA PRO A 631 14.99 3.25 5.42
C PRO A 631 13.48 3.08 5.14
N GLY A 632 13.07 3.41 3.91
CA GLY A 632 11.75 3.07 3.39
C GLY A 632 10.59 3.98 3.84
N GLY A 633 10.75 5.31 3.86
CA GLY A 633 9.61 6.19 4.12
C GLY A 633 9.85 7.68 3.84
N SER A 634 8.90 8.33 3.15
CA SER A 634 8.84 9.78 2.98
C SER A 634 8.68 10.50 4.34
N PRO A 635 9.39 11.61 4.61
CA PRO A 635 9.31 12.28 5.89
C PRO A 635 7.98 13.03 6.07
N LYS A 636 7.29 12.75 7.19
CA LYS A 636 6.04 13.41 7.60
C LYS A 636 6.27 14.35 8.78
N LEU A 637 5.87 15.60 8.61
CA LEU A 637 5.89 16.66 9.60
C LEU A 637 4.48 16.86 10.16
N ASN A 638 4.23 16.59 11.46
CA ASN A 638 2.97 16.97 12.12
C ASN A 638 3.25 17.99 13.22
N VAL A 639 2.62 19.16 13.15
CA VAL A 639 2.76 20.21 14.16
C VAL A 639 1.49 20.26 15.02
N SER A 640 1.61 20.15 16.34
CA SER A 640 0.47 20.22 17.26
C SER A 640 0.68 21.26 18.38
N ASN A 641 -0.29 22.16 18.54
CA ASN A 641 -0.38 23.26 19.52
C ASN A 641 0.62 24.43 19.40
N TYR A 642 0.06 25.64 19.35
CA TYR A 642 0.72 26.91 19.72
C TYR A 642 -0.13 27.56 20.80
N ALA A 643 0.34 27.57 22.05
CA ALA A 643 -0.34 28.23 23.15
C ALA A 643 0.26 29.63 23.37
N GLY A 644 -0.42 30.64 22.81
CA GLY A 644 -0.42 32.04 23.26
C GLY A 644 0.93 32.72 23.56
N SER A 645 1.40 33.54 22.63
CA SER A 645 1.68 34.95 22.95
C SER A 645 1.69 35.79 21.68
N SER A 646 0.98 36.91 21.77
CA SER A 646 1.03 38.04 20.85
C SER A 646 2.46 38.56 20.68
N THR A 647 2.82 38.88 19.43
CA THR A 647 3.88 39.83 19.03
C THR A 647 5.13 39.87 19.90
N HIS A 648 6.24 39.25 19.47
CA HIS A 648 7.59 39.85 19.45
C HIS A 648 8.61 38.86 18.86
N VAL A 649 9.36 39.31 17.85
CA VAL A 649 10.62 38.69 17.42
C VAL A 649 11.70 39.15 18.39
N MET A 650 12.49 38.23 18.96
CA MET A 650 13.85 38.49 19.46
C MET A 650 14.72 37.22 19.40
N ASP A 651 15.96 37.41 18.95
CA ASP A 651 17.15 36.59 19.28
C ASP A 651 17.94 37.32 20.40
N ASP A 652 18.75 36.54 21.12
CA ASP A 652 19.36 36.67 22.44
C ASP A 652 20.27 37.89 22.71
N GLU A 653 20.26 38.97 21.91
CA GLU A 653 21.09 40.16 22.19
C GLU A 653 20.42 41.55 22.07
N HIS A 654 19.09 41.68 22.04
CA HIS A 654 18.39 42.96 22.25
C HIS A 654 18.89 44.17 21.40
N LEU A 655 18.96 44.06 20.07
CA LEU A 655 19.10 45.21 19.17
C LEU A 655 17.95 45.32 18.16
N LEU A 656 17.40 46.53 18.03
CA LEU A 656 16.23 46.90 17.23
C LEU A 656 16.43 46.63 15.73
N THR A 657 15.41 46.10 15.04
CA THR A 657 15.36 46.09 13.57
C THR A 657 15.31 47.51 13.00
N PRO A 658 15.97 47.81 11.86
CA PRO A 658 15.93 49.15 11.25
C PRO A 658 14.52 49.51 10.77
N ALA A 659 14.11 50.76 10.98
CA ALA A 659 12.84 51.30 10.53
C ALA A 659 12.84 51.58 9.00
N PRO A 660 11.67 51.62 8.34
CA PRO A 660 11.59 52.04 6.94
C PRO A 660 12.21 53.43 6.74
N GLY A 661 13.22 53.53 5.87
CA GLY A 661 14.04 54.72 5.67
C GLY A 661 15.46 54.65 6.27
N ASP A 662 15.75 53.66 7.12
CA ASP A 662 17.10 53.45 7.65
C ASP A 662 18.04 52.96 6.56
N LYS A 663 19.32 53.37 6.64
CA LYS A 663 20.32 53.09 5.63
C LYS A 663 21.41 52.15 6.12
N VAL A 664 21.86 51.28 5.22
CA VAL A 664 23.09 50.51 5.40
C VAL A 664 23.99 50.73 4.20
N THR A 665 25.24 51.10 4.45
CA THR A 665 26.24 51.30 3.41
C THR A 665 27.00 50.01 3.20
N VAL A 666 26.93 49.46 1.99
CA VAL A 666 27.61 48.22 1.62
C VAL A 666 28.46 48.50 0.39
N GLY A 667 29.78 48.24 0.49
CA GLY A 667 30.72 48.51 -0.61
C GLY A 667 30.82 49.98 -1.02
N GLY A 668 30.49 50.93 -0.13
CA GLY A 668 30.51 52.37 -0.39
C GLY A 668 29.22 52.94 -1.00
N THR A 669 28.19 52.11 -1.19
CA THR A 669 26.88 52.51 -1.69
C THR A 669 25.82 52.37 -0.60
N ASP A 670 24.98 53.38 -0.43
CA ASP A 670 23.92 53.40 0.58
C ASP A 670 22.66 52.70 0.07
N TYR A 671 22.19 51.71 0.83
CA TYR A 671 20.93 51.02 0.61
C TYR A 671 19.94 51.43 1.69
N THR A 672 18.70 51.71 1.31
CA THR A 672 17.65 52.19 2.23
C THR A 672 16.57 51.14 2.37
N TRP A 673 16.17 50.84 3.61
CA TRP A 673 15.10 49.89 3.89
C TRP A 673 13.75 50.46 3.44
N THR A 674 13.04 49.77 2.54
CA THR A 674 11.68 50.13 2.09
C THR A 674 10.74 48.92 2.17
N ILE A 675 9.48 49.17 2.52
CA ILE A 675 8.41 48.16 2.52
C ILE A 675 7.79 48.10 1.11
N MET A 676 7.62 46.90 0.57
CA MET A 676 6.87 46.68 -0.68
C MET A 676 5.48 46.10 -0.37
N HIS A 677 4.46 46.64 -1.05
CA HIS A 677 3.11 46.10 -1.10
C HIS A 677 2.89 45.54 -2.52
N ASP A 678 2.09 44.47 -2.65
CA ASP A 678 1.68 43.94 -3.95
C ASP A 678 0.52 44.79 -4.52
N ASP A 679 0.63 45.19 -5.80
CA ASP A 679 -0.34 45.97 -6.59
C ASP A 679 -1.60 45.12 -6.86
N ASP A 680 -2.79 45.47 -6.35
CA ASP A 680 -3.80 46.20 -7.14
C ASP A 680 -4.80 47.01 -6.26
N GLY A 681 -4.41 47.45 -5.07
CA GLY A 681 -4.99 48.68 -4.49
C GLY A 681 -6.50 48.73 -4.17
N GLN A 682 -7.27 47.63 -4.16
CA GLN A 682 -8.57 47.53 -3.46
C GLN A 682 -8.90 46.13 -2.92
N TRP A 683 -9.66 46.15 -1.83
CA TRP A 683 -10.03 45.08 -0.89
C TRP A 683 -11.44 44.55 -1.18
N HIS A 684 -11.68 43.25 -0.96
CA HIS A 684 -12.83 42.66 -0.22
C HIS A 684 -12.58 41.13 -0.11
N ASP A 685 -12.40 40.58 1.08
CA ASP A 685 -13.39 40.14 2.08
C ASP A 685 -14.18 38.89 1.65
N ASP A 686 -13.60 37.71 1.88
CA ASP A 686 -14.32 36.67 2.63
C ASP A 686 -13.37 35.72 3.41
N ALA A 687 -12.45 36.35 4.14
CA ALA A 687 -11.90 35.81 5.38
C ALA A 687 -11.57 37.01 6.27
N GLY A 688 -12.55 37.48 7.02
CA GLY A 688 -12.38 38.63 7.93
C GLY A 688 -11.22 38.45 8.90
N GLY A 689 -10.40 39.51 9.03
CA GLY A 689 -9.35 39.71 10.06
C GLY A 689 -8.18 38.70 10.01
N GLY A 690 -6.95 39.03 9.60
CA GLY A 690 -6.22 40.29 9.74
C GLY A 690 -5.08 40.15 10.76
N GLU A 691 -4.06 39.32 10.46
CA GLU A 691 -2.63 39.34 10.90
C GLU A 691 -1.94 37.97 10.67
N TRP A 692 -0.99 37.83 9.74
CA TRP A 692 -0.22 36.58 9.58
C TRP A 692 0.83 36.47 10.70
N ILE A 693 0.62 35.60 11.69
CA ILE A 693 1.41 35.60 12.94
C ILE A 693 2.38 34.40 13.12
N ALA A 694 2.33 33.35 12.28
CA ALA A 694 3.18 32.17 12.46
C ALA A 694 3.84 31.68 11.15
N TYR A 695 5.15 31.44 11.22
CA TYR A 695 5.93 30.74 10.19
C TYR A 695 6.83 29.69 10.84
N PHE A 696 7.08 28.61 10.11
CA PHE A 696 7.91 27.49 10.53
C PHE A 696 8.92 27.18 9.44
N ALA A 697 10.19 27.01 9.79
CA ALA A 697 11.26 26.74 8.83
C ALA A 697 12.01 25.46 9.20
N ILE A 698 12.34 24.65 8.20
CA ILE A 698 13.17 23.45 8.34
C ILE A 698 14.29 23.49 7.31
N THR A 699 15.40 22.83 7.63
CA THR A 699 16.47 22.57 6.66
C THR A 699 16.45 21.10 6.29
N VAL A 700 16.33 20.81 5.00
CA VAL A 700 16.32 19.47 4.41
C VAL A 700 17.63 19.25 3.65
N LEU A 701 18.45 18.33 4.12
CA LEU A 701 19.65 17.88 3.46
C LEU A 701 19.34 16.72 2.51
N SER A 702 19.54 16.92 1.21
CA SER A 702 19.41 15.88 0.21
C SER A 702 20.78 15.30 -0.17
N THR A 703 20.88 13.99 -0.40
CA THR A 703 22.15 13.35 -0.81
C THR A 703 22.40 13.35 -2.31
N LYS A 704 21.37 13.68 -3.09
CA LYS A 704 21.40 13.85 -4.54
C LYS A 704 20.42 14.95 -4.94
N ASP A 705 20.53 15.45 -6.16
CA ASP A 705 19.51 16.33 -6.71
C ASP A 705 18.24 15.49 -6.96
N GLN A 706 17.11 15.88 -6.37
CA GLN A 706 15.86 15.15 -6.52
C GLN A 706 14.62 16.02 -6.37
N TRP A 707 13.59 15.65 -7.11
CA TRP A 707 12.32 16.36 -7.16
C TRP A 707 11.33 15.81 -6.15
N VAL A 708 10.74 16.71 -5.37
CA VAL A 708 9.81 16.35 -4.29
C VAL A 708 8.50 17.12 -4.37
N ARG A 709 7.43 16.61 -3.76
CA ARG A 709 6.19 17.35 -3.51
C ARG A 709 5.88 17.41 -2.02
N TYR A 710 5.32 18.52 -1.57
CA TYR A 710 4.81 18.69 -0.21
C TYR A 710 3.31 18.44 -0.20
N ASN A 711 2.87 17.28 0.29
CA ASN A 711 1.48 16.93 0.50
C ASN A 711 1.02 17.46 1.85
N VAL A 712 0.20 18.52 1.86
CA VAL A 712 -0.11 19.25 3.09
C VAL A 712 -1.60 19.28 3.39
N ARG A 713 -1.92 19.11 4.67
CA ARG A 713 -3.27 19.17 5.23
C ARG A 713 -3.32 20.27 6.29
N HIS A 714 -4.11 21.31 6.03
CA HIS A 714 -4.29 22.43 6.94
C HIS A 714 -5.62 23.13 6.69
N ALA A 715 -6.36 23.42 7.77
CA ALA A 715 -7.61 24.16 7.72
C ALA A 715 -7.34 25.65 7.97
N GLY A 716 -7.41 26.44 6.89
CA GLY A 716 -7.08 27.86 6.88
C GLY A 716 -5.88 28.18 5.97
N GLY A 717 -5.76 29.43 5.52
CA GLY A 717 -4.77 29.80 4.50
C GLY A 717 -3.33 29.44 4.87
N MET A 718 -2.57 28.89 3.93
CA MET A 718 -1.17 28.47 4.12
C MET A 718 -0.36 28.62 2.83
N ARG A 719 0.94 28.92 2.99
CA ARG A 719 1.93 28.97 1.91
C ARG A 719 3.18 28.18 2.26
N ILE A 720 3.82 27.57 1.27
CA ILE A 720 5.08 26.83 1.42
C ILE A 720 6.11 27.41 0.46
N TYR A 721 7.32 27.59 0.96
CA TYR A 721 8.48 28.02 0.19
C TYR A 721 9.58 26.97 0.30
N SER A 722 10.16 26.54 -0.80
CA SER A 722 11.31 25.62 -0.86
C SER A 722 12.45 26.33 -1.57
N ASN A 723 13.60 26.48 -0.92
CA ASN A 723 14.74 27.29 -1.35
C ASN A 723 14.34 28.70 -1.79
N GLY A 724 13.44 29.33 -1.01
CA GLY A 724 12.92 30.68 -1.29
C GLY A 724 11.86 30.75 -2.40
N LEU A 725 11.57 29.66 -3.10
CA LEU A 725 10.52 29.60 -4.13
C LEU A 725 9.19 29.17 -3.53
N LYS A 726 8.11 29.92 -3.78
CA LYS A 726 6.76 29.51 -3.37
C LYS A 726 6.30 28.30 -4.20
N VAL A 727 6.09 27.17 -3.54
CA VAL A 727 5.67 25.90 -4.16
C VAL A 727 4.23 25.53 -3.81
N TYR A 728 3.62 26.22 -2.85
CA TYR A 728 2.21 26.06 -2.50
C TYR A 728 1.64 27.37 -1.94
N GLY A 729 0.38 27.67 -2.24
CA GLY A 729 -0.33 28.80 -1.65
C GLY A 729 -1.84 28.74 -1.88
N TYR A 730 -2.61 28.56 -0.81
CA TYR A 730 -4.06 28.44 -0.89
C TYR A 730 -4.74 29.16 0.29
N ASN A 731 -5.84 29.85 0.03
CA ASN A 731 -6.60 30.67 0.99
C ASN A 731 -8.08 30.28 0.97
N SER A 732 -8.41 29.04 1.35
CA SER A 732 -9.81 28.63 1.56
C SER A 732 -10.00 27.93 2.90
N TRP A 733 -11.20 28.04 3.44
CA TRP A 733 -11.59 27.49 4.76
C TRP A 733 -12.04 26.02 4.71
N ASP A 734 -11.91 25.33 3.57
CA ASP A 734 -12.55 24.01 3.34
C ASP A 734 -11.60 22.85 2.98
N ASN A 735 -10.29 22.96 3.26
CA ASN A 735 -9.37 21.86 2.98
C ASN A 735 -9.19 20.91 4.17
N ARG A 736 -10.10 19.93 4.29
CA ARG A 736 -9.90 18.75 5.15
C ARG A 736 -9.12 17.61 4.46
N ARG A 737 -8.77 17.72 3.17
CA ARG A 737 -7.99 16.75 2.37
C ARG A 737 -6.53 17.23 2.18
N ALA A 738 -5.58 16.30 2.05
CA ALA A 738 -4.18 16.64 1.76
C ALA A 738 -4.07 17.12 0.31
N VAL A 739 -3.39 18.24 0.08
CA VAL A 739 -3.18 18.82 -1.25
C VAL A 739 -1.68 18.88 -1.54
N ALA A 740 -1.28 18.35 -2.69
CA ALA A 740 0.10 18.39 -3.17
C ALA A 740 0.51 19.81 -3.57
N SER A 741 1.74 20.20 -3.22
CA SER A 741 2.42 21.36 -3.79
C SER A 741 2.81 21.13 -5.25
N ASP A 742 3.16 22.20 -5.94
CA ASP A 742 3.97 22.09 -7.16
C ASP A 742 5.29 21.35 -6.82
N PRO A 743 5.86 20.54 -7.74
CA PRO A 743 7.16 19.92 -7.54
C PRO A 743 8.27 20.93 -7.18
N ALA A 744 9.12 20.56 -6.24
CA ALA A 744 10.25 21.35 -5.77
C ALA A 744 11.55 20.56 -5.91
N LEU A 745 12.62 21.19 -6.40
CA LEU A 745 13.94 20.56 -6.42
C LEU A 745 14.61 20.71 -5.06
N LEU A 746 15.03 19.59 -4.47
CA LEU A 746 16.03 19.57 -3.41
C LEU A 746 17.39 19.27 -4.05
N GLU A 747 18.31 20.21 -3.92
CA GLU A 747 19.69 20.07 -4.39
C GLU A 747 20.48 19.19 -3.42
N ARG A 748 21.48 18.48 -3.94
CA ARG A 748 22.46 17.74 -3.15
C ARG A 748 23.16 18.69 -2.19
N GLY A 749 22.88 18.56 -0.91
CA GLY A 749 23.27 19.54 0.10
C GLY A 749 22.06 20.04 0.89
N ALA A 750 22.21 21.16 1.57
CA ALA A 750 21.18 21.69 2.47
C ALA A 750 20.19 22.58 1.70
N ASN A 751 18.90 22.38 1.94
CA ASN A 751 17.80 23.09 1.32
C ASN A 751 16.90 23.69 2.40
N GLN A 752 16.39 24.90 2.22
CA GLN A 752 15.53 25.57 3.18
C GLN A 752 14.05 25.41 2.80
N VAL A 753 13.20 25.04 3.74
CA VAL A 753 11.75 24.94 3.52
C VAL A 753 11.00 25.73 4.58
N ILE A 754 10.06 26.58 4.17
CA ILE A 754 9.32 27.50 5.05
C ILE A 754 7.82 27.31 4.85
N PHE A 755 7.08 27.15 5.93
CA PHE A 755 5.62 27.10 6.00
C PHE A 755 5.10 28.38 6.65
N LYS A 756 4.11 29.04 6.05
CA LYS A 756 3.53 30.29 6.55
C LYS A 756 2.01 30.17 6.66
N LEU A 757 1.46 30.43 7.85
CA LEU A 757 0.03 30.26 8.18
C LEU A 757 -0.71 31.59 8.29
N ALA A 758 -1.99 31.62 7.89
CA ALA A 758 -2.84 32.82 7.97
C ALA A 758 -3.31 33.13 9.39
N SER A 759 -3.64 34.40 9.66
CA SER A 759 -4.34 34.84 10.88
C SER A 759 -5.53 33.94 11.18
N ASN A 760 -5.75 33.62 12.46
CA ASN A 760 -6.95 32.93 12.95
C ASN A 760 -7.18 31.52 12.37
N THR A 761 -6.13 30.88 11.84
CA THR A 761 -6.17 29.49 11.37
C THR A 761 -5.77 28.51 12.46
N TYR A 762 -6.15 27.23 12.29
CA TYR A 762 -5.85 26.20 13.27
C TYR A 762 -4.33 25.96 13.29
N PRO A 763 -3.59 26.08 14.41
CA PRO A 763 -2.12 26.05 14.41
C PRO A 763 -1.51 24.65 14.10
N ARG A 764 -2.34 23.71 13.65
CA ARG A 764 -1.96 22.32 13.37
C ARG A 764 -2.02 22.08 11.87
N PHE A 765 -0.87 21.80 11.27
CA PHE A 765 -0.78 21.29 9.90
C PHE A 765 0.03 19.99 9.87
N SER A 766 -0.25 19.15 8.87
CA SER A 766 0.62 18.03 8.54
C SER A 766 1.12 18.14 7.11
N ALA A 767 2.42 17.99 6.89
CA ALA A 767 3.07 18.03 5.58
C ALA A 767 3.89 16.75 5.35
N HIS A 768 3.82 16.18 4.15
CA HIS A 768 4.55 14.98 3.74
C HIS A 768 5.39 15.29 2.50
N ILE A 769 6.64 14.83 2.46
CA ILE A 769 7.54 15.10 1.33
C ILE A 769 7.71 13.82 0.51
N ASP A 770 7.13 13.78 -0.69
CA ASP A 770 7.13 12.59 -1.56
C ASP A 770 7.96 12.78 -2.82
N ASP A 771 8.37 11.68 -3.45
CA ASP A 771 8.97 11.71 -4.79
C ASP A 771 7.95 12.32 -5.78
N ALA A 772 8.37 13.37 -6.48
CA ALA A 772 7.46 14.11 -7.35
C ALA A 772 7.05 13.35 -8.63
N GLN A 773 7.75 12.27 -9.00
CA GLN A 773 7.52 11.48 -10.22
C GLN A 773 6.73 10.21 -9.93
N SER A 774 7.10 9.44 -8.90
CA SER A 774 6.41 8.18 -8.57
C SER A 774 5.31 8.33 -7.51
N GLY A 775 5.27 9.46 -6.79
CA GLY A 775 4.44 9.62 -5.59
C GLY A 775 4.86 8.71 -4.43
N GLY A 776 5.98 7.98 -4.59
CA GLY A 776 6.47 6.97 -3.66
C GLY A 776 7.45 7.51 -2.61
N LEU A 777 7.93 6.59 -1.78
CA LEU A 777 8.74 6.88 -0.59
C LEU A 777 10.17 7.31 -0.94
N LEU A 778 10.61 8.42 -0.36
CA LEU A 778 12.01 8.89 -0.45
C LEU A 778 12.87 8.24 0.65
N THR A 779 14.08 7.78 0.32
CA THR A 779 14.95 7.03 1.26
C THR A 779 16.29 7.72 1.55
N ASP A 780 16.47 8.93 1.03
CA ASP A 780 17.77 9.58 0.90
C ASP A 780 17.75 11.09 1.21
N LEU A 781 16.73 11.51 1.98
CA LEU A 781 16.58 12.84 2.58
C LEU A 781 16.85 12.83 4.08
N TYR A 782 17.44 13.91 4.58
CA TYR A 782 17.78 14.14 5.99
C TYR A 782 17.28 15.54 6.37
N TYR A 783 16.89 15.80 7.62
CA TYR A 783 16.48 17.14 8.03
C TYR A 783 16.78 17.41 9.50
N THR A 784 16.85 18.69 9.87
CA THR A 784 16.98 19.14 11.27
C THR A 784 15.83 20.08 11.63
N LEU A 785 15.60 20.22 12.94
CA LEU A 785 14.59 21.10 13.53
C LEU A 785 15.27 22.03 14.54
N ASP A 786 14.84 23.29 14.55
CA ASP A 786 15.29 24.28 15.53
C ASP A 786 14.30 24.26 16.71
N ASP A 787 14.78 23.93 17.92
CA ASP A 787 13.97 23.77 19.14
C ASP A 787 13.40 25.11 19.68
N ALA A 788 13.56 26.22 18.95
CA ALA A 788 13.15 27.55 19.40
C ALA A 788 11.65 27.86 19.22
N ALA A 789 10.87 27.04 18.50
CA ALA A 789 9.43 27.27 18.28
C ALA A 789 8.59 26.27 19.08
N GLY A 790 8.25 26.61 20.33
CA GLY A 790 7.59 25.73 21.32
C GLY A 790 6.19 25.17 20.98
N GLY A 791 6.09 24.29 19.98
CA GLY A 791 4.95 23.42 19.71
C GLY A 791 5.35 21.94 19.71
N ASP A 792 4.41 21.05 20.02
CA ASP A 792 4.62 19.59 19.99
C ASP A 792 4.69 19.11 18.53
N LEU A 793 5.90 18.90 18.03
CA LEU A 793 6.17 18.38 16.70
C LEU A 793 6.31 16.85 16.75
N THR A 794 5.49 16.11 16.00
CA THR A 794 5.50 14.64 15.96
C THR A 794 5.76 14.13 14.55
N ILE A 795 6.81 13.33 14.36
CA ILE A 795 7.08 12.59 13.12
C ILE A 795 6.29 11.28 13.20
N SER A 796 5.49 10.95 12.19
CA SER A 796 4.81 9.65 12.09
C SER A 796 5.07 8.98 10.74
N GLY A 797 5.60 7.76 10.77
CA GLY A 797 5.80 6.87 9.63
C GLY A 797 5.65 5.41 10.10
N PRO A 798 5.47 4.44 9.18
CA PRO A 798 5.05 3.07 9.50
C PRO A 798 6.09 2.23 10.30
N MET A 799 7.28 2.78 10.60
CA MET A 799 8.37 2.08 11.28
C MET A 799 8.99 2.98 12.37
N LEU A 800 8.30 3.14 13.51
CA LEU A 800 8.90 3.69 14.73
C LEU A 800 8.76 2.72 15.92
N SER A 801 9.14 1.46 15.69
CA SER A 801 9.57 0.58 16.76
C SER A 801 10.89 -0.09 16.33
N ARG A 802 11.86 -0.09 17.26
CA ARG A 802 13.23 -0.67 17.17
C ARG A 802 14.36 0.27 16.67
N ALA A 803 14.96 0.99 17.63
CA ALA A 803 16.18 1.76 17.42
C ALA A 803 17.44 0.88 17.53
N MET A 804 18.18 0.68 16.43
CA MET A 804 19.63 0.40 16.52
C MET A 804 20.34 1.69 16.93
N ARG A 805 20.98 1.70 18.12
CA ARG A 805 21.69 2.90 18.61
C ARG A 805 23.03 3.07 17.89
N PRO A 806 23.29 4.18 17.17
CA PRO A 806 24.55 4.37 16.48
C PRO A 806 25.72 4.63 17.44
N LEU A 807 26.93 4.18 17.08
CA LEU A 807 28.18 4.42 17.80
C LEU A 807 28.39 5.93 18.03
N GLY A 808 28.34 6.37 19.29
CA GLY A 808 28.37 7.78 19.69
C GLY A 808 29.60 8.14 20.52
N ILE A 809 30.21 9.29 20.24
CA ILE A 809 31.23 9.93 21.08
C ILE A 809 30.67 11.26 21.58
N SER A 810 30.67 11.49 22.90
CA SER A 810 30.41 12.81 23.48
C SER A 810 31.54 13.21 24.42
N VAL A 811 31.91 14.49 24.40
CA VAL A 811 32.93 15.05 25.30
C VAL A 811 32.24 16.15 26.09
N ARG A 812 32.17 15.99 27.41
CA ARG A 812 31.56 16.95 28.32
C ARG A 812 32.52 17.38 29.41
N ARG A 813 32.29 18.56 29.97
CA ARG A 813 33.02 19.06 31.14
C ARG A 813 32.27 18.68 32.40
N SER A 814 32.96 18.06 33.35
CA SER A 814 32.44 17.78 34.68
C SER A 814 33.53 18.01 35.73
N ALA A 815 33.22 18.79 36.77
CA ALA A 815 34.12 19.13 37.88
C ALA A 815 35.54 19.58 37.45
N GLY A 816 35.64 20.43 36.41
CA GLY A 816 36.92 20.97 35.92
C GLY A 816 37.79 19.98 35.12
N ARG A 817 37.25 18.81 34.75
CA ARG A 817 37.90 17.79 33.91
C ARG A 817 37.08 17.53 32.65
N TYR A 818 37.72 16.94 31.64
CA TYR A 818 37.04 16.47 30.44
C TYR A 818 36.66 15.01 30.63
N VAL A 819 35.38 14.71 30.44
CA VAL A 819 34.83 13.36 30.44
C VAL A 819 34.41 13.03 29.03
N LEU A 820 34.89 11.90 28.54
CA LEU A 820 34.59 11.39 27.22
C LEU A 820 33.70 10.16 27.35
N ASP A 821 32.45 10.27 26.94
CA ASP A 821 31.48 9.18 26.96
C ASP A 821 31.44 8.51 25.57
N VAL A 822 31.52 7.19 25.57
CA VAL A 822 31.41 6.33 24.38
C VAL A 822 30.15 5.49 24.54
N ALA A 823 29.23 5.61 23.60
CA ALA A 823 27.91 4.96 23.59
C ALA A 823 27.69 4.17 22.29
N GLY A 824 26.77 3.20 22.28
CA GLY A 824 26.48 2.41 21.08
C GLY A 824 27.62 1.47 20.64
N VAL A 825 28.44 0.99 21.60
CA VAL A 825 29.39 -0.11 21.41
C VAL A 825 28.97 -1.29 22.28
N GLU A 826 28.73 -2.47 21.72
CA GLU A 826 28.43 -3.69 22.50
C GLU A 826 29.69 -4.49 22.89
N GLY A 827 30.82 -4.28 22.19
CA GLY A 827 32.09 -5.01 22.38
C GLY A 827 33.30 -4.16 22.84
N SER A 828 34.52 -4.69 22.66
CA SER A 828 35.75 -3.99 23.05
C SER A 828 36.10 -2.83 22.10
N HIS A 829 36.63 -1.73 22.64
CA HIS A 829 37.02 -0.56 21.86
C HIS A 829 38.28 0.13 22.40
N GLU A 830 39.01 0.83 21.53
CA GLU A 830 40.17 1.66 21.86
C GLU A 830 39.87 3.14 21.59
N VAL A 831 40.15 3.99 22.58
CA VAL A 831 39.98 5.44 22.52
C VAL A 831 41.34 6.11 22.47
N ARG A 832 41.58 6.97 21.48
CA ARG A 832 42.75 7.85 21.38
C ARG A 832 42.32 9.30 21.29
N VAL A 833 43.07 10.19 21.95
CA VAL A 833 42.95 11.63 21.79
C VAL A 833 44.27 12.17 21.27
N LEU A 834 44.18 12.91 20.18
CA LEU A 834 45.29 13.46 19.42
C LEU A 834 45.17 14.99 19.42
N SER A 835 46.25 15.74 19.55
CA SER A 835 46.26 17.17 19.21
C SER A 835 46.28 17.35 17.69
N LEU A 836 45.91 18.55 17.21
CA LEU A 836 45.86 18.90 15.78
C LEU A 836 47.16 18.61 14.99
N ASN A 837 48.32 18.67 15.63
CA ASN A 837 49.62 18.33 15.03
C ASN A 837 49.94 16.82 15.08
N GLY A 838 48.96 15.97 15.38
CA GLY A 838 49.06 14.51 15.34
C GLY A 838 49.67 13.87 16.60
N ARG A 839 49.98 14.63 17.65
CA ARG A 839 50.56 14.08 18.90
C ARG A 839 49.47 13.46 19.78
N THR A 840 49.65 12.20 20.18
CA THR A 840 48.72 11.51 21.08
C THR A 840 48.86 12.02 22.52
N VAL A 841 47.75 12.50 23.08
CA VAL A 841 47.69 13.07 24.44
C VAL A 841 47.00 12.13 25.45
N PHE A 842 46.14 11.22 24.98
CA PHE A 842 45.45 10.24 25.83
C PHE A 842 45.10 8.97 25.04
N VAL A 843 45.30 7.79 25.64
CA VAL A 843 44.87 6.49 25.06
C VAL A 843 44.36 5.57 26.16
N ARG A 844 43.23 4.91 25.93
CA ARG A 844 42.64 3.89 26.82
C ARG A 844 41.86 2.86 26.02
N ARG A 845 41.62 1.68 26.60
CA ARG A 845 40.74 0.64 26.07
C ARG A 845 39.61 0.38 27.07
N GLY A 846 38.45 -0.06 26.57
CA GLY A 846 37.32 -0.51 27.38
C GLY A 846 36.38 -1.42 26.61
N MET A 847 35.25 -1.77 27.24
CA MET A 847 34.22 -2.66 26.73
C MET A 847 32.85 -2.05 26.97
N GLY A 848 31.91 -2.29 26.05
CA GLY A 848 30.56 -1.75 26.15
C GLY A 848 30.54 -0.22 26.12
N GLU A 849 29.50 0.38 26.71
CA GLU A 849 29.46 1.82 26.94
C GLU A 849 30.37 2.22 28.12
N ALA A 850 31.18 3.26 27.94
CA ALA A 850 32.18 3.65 28.93
C ALA A 850 32.49 5.15 28.91
N ALA A 851 32.81 5.70 30.09
CA ALA A 851 33.23 7.09 30.27
C ALA A 851 34.70 7.19 30.70
N TYR A 852 35.48 8.01 30.00
CA TYR A 852 36.91 8.18 30.23
C TYR A 852 37.22 9.60 30.69
N MET A 853 37.80 9.71 31.88
CA MET A 853 38.27 10.99 32.40
C MET A 853 39.65 11.32 31.85
N ILE A 854 39.77 12.48 31.20
CA ILE A 854 41.03 12.98 30.68
C ILE A 854 41.54 14.10 31.60
N PRO A 855 42.72 13.95 32.22
CA PRO A 855 43.26 14.95 33.12
C PRO A 855 43.58 16.25 32.37
N ARG A 856 43.17 17.40 32.93
CA ARG A 856 43.42 18.73 32.34
C ARG A 856 44.92 19.01 32.14
N SER A 857 45.79 18.49 33.02
CA SER A 857 47.25 18.65 32.88
C SER A 857 47.84 18.02 31.62
N LYS A 858 47.10 17.14 30.92
CA LYS A 858 47.51 16.54 29.65
C LYS A 858 46.95 17.28 28.42
N MET A 859 46.15 18.33 28.62
CA MET A 859 45.58 19.14 27.56
C MET A 859 45.98 20.62 27.74
N ALA A 860 46.65 21.18 26.74
CA ALA A 860 46.79 22.63 26.57
C ALA A 860 45.54 23.21 25.89
N SER A 861 45.32 24.53 25.95
CA SER A 861 44.25 25.20 25.21
C SER A 861 44.49 25.05 23.71
N SER A 862 43.81 24.11 23.07
CA SER A 862 44.03 23.70 21.68
C SER A 862 42.89 22.79 21.19
N VAL A 863 42.86 22.48 19.90
CA VAL A 863 41.86 21.56 19.34
C VAL A 863 42.42 20.14 19.31
N TYR A 864 41.59 19.21 19.76
CA TYR A 864 41.91 17.79 19.86
C TYR A 864 40.91 16.96 19.05
N VAL A 865 41.37 15.80 18.58
CA VAL A 865 40.55 14.81 17.89
C VAL A 865 40.53 13.54 18.72
N VAL A 866 39.34 13.14 19.15
CA VAL A 866 39.09 11.81 19.70
C VAL A 866 38.85 10.85 18.55
N SER A 867 39.50 9.70 18.59
CA SER A 867 39.22 8.57 17.71
C SER A 867 38.85 7.36 18.57
N VAL A 868 37.68 6.78 18.33
CA VAL A 868 37.25 5.52 18.93
C VAL A 868 37.20 4.46 17.84
N ARG A 869 37.93 3.37 18.05
CA ARG A 869 37.96 2.22 17.16
C ARG A 869 37.34 1.02 17.86
N ALA A 870 36.28 0.47 17.27
CA ALA A 870 35.60 -0.75 17.72
C ALA A 870 35.48 -1.69 16.51
N GLY A 871 36.31 -2.74 16.47
CA GLY A 871 36.48 -3.57 15.28
C GLY A 871 37.00 -2.76 14.07
N GLU A 872 36.32 -2.88 12.93
CA GLU A 872 36.63 -2.13 11.70
C GLU A 872 36.05 -0.70 11.70
N LYS A 873 35.07 -0.42 12.57
CA LYS A 873 34.43 0.90 12.67
C LYS A 873 35.32 1.88 13.45
N VAL A 874 35.55 3.06 12.86
CA VAL A 874 36.34 4.13 13.48
C VAL A 874 35.53 5.42 13.48
N LEU A 875 35.11 5.87 14.66
CA LEU A 875 34.46 7.16 14.83
C LEU A 875 35.48 8.21 15.26
N ARG A 876 35.40 9.42 14.71
CA ARG A 876 36.26 10.54 15.09
C ARG A 876 35.44 11.78 15.42
N LYS A 877 35.80 12.47 16.50
CA LYS A 877 35.14 13.70 16.93
C LYS A 877 36.16 14.74 17.36
N ARG A 878 36.02 15.97 16.86
CA ARG A 878 36.84 17.11 17.29
C ARG A 878 36.23 17.80 18.51
N PHE A 879 37.07 18.27 19.43
CA PHE A 879 36.64 19.14 20.52
C PHE A 879 37.75 20.12 20.90
N ILE A 880 37.38 21.23 21.55
CA ILE A 880 38.30 22.27 21.98
C ILE A 880 38.61 22.08 23.47
N GLY A 881 39.90 21.85 23.78
CA GLY A 881 40.41 21.91 25.15
C GLY A 881 40.71 23.37 25.50
N TYR A 882 40.27 23.82 26.68
CA TYR A 882 40.47 25.18 27.21
C TYR A 882 41.30 25.17 28.50
#